data_AF-A0A6N3D802-F1
#
_entry.id   AF-A0A6N3D802-F1
#
_cell.length_a   1.000
_cell.length_b   1.000
_cell.length_c   1.000
_cell.angle_alpha   90.00
_cell.angle_beta   90.00
_cell.angle_gamma   90.00
#
_symmetry.space_group_name_H-M   'P 1'
#
loop_
_entity.id
_entity.type
_entity.pdbx_description
1 polymer ?
#
loop_
_entity_poly.entity_id
_entity_poly.type
_entity_poly.pdbx_seq_one_letter_code
_entity_poly.pdbx_strand_id
1 'polypeptide(L)'
;MMHKAGSIWHKWDLHIHTNASDGKGSCQEILDEAKLKHVKCIAVTDHHTVDNVDIMKELAAPMEISVISGVEFRTEYGKASVHMIGLFPDVHNGVKLSAEFLKENVLNPLGITRTKIIQKGREITKEELSDEQYFKIGIFQVQVDFKQAANIIHKYGGLVTVHAGSKSNSIDEEMKHEGKAAKNVSIEDSLGPVKEELFKDGYIDICDLTKPKEAAFYQKVFGKPSIATSDAHEISEVGTNACWIKADLTFEGLRQILAEPERIFFDEPDIINRIRKNPDKFIKYLEVRRTTNATMSEKWFENISIPLNPGLVAVIGNKGSGKSALTDIIALCADTTNQNWAFLTPTKFRMSKPYNRSKQTEASIQWFDGAHSTIKTLDMQSDLTQPERVKYIPQNFLETLCTTEDDQQFENELKKIIFQYLEPAQRFGLNDLESIINYLTKENNASCNDIKSLIKSINTDIIELEAMLTLSYKSKIENELKYKQEQLSNAQLAKPQEVAKPSLEDDPNAKKAKEDIEKNQEFCKTILTSLQKLNDEREAIIKLIQDITDSKVRLERFYAQITSTKNELRPLYEQNKLDIDSIMTLSFHPELIDQKIDELNGRLADINNQLDEKNPEGLKYKYVHTLQQLEEIKKKLSAPELEYQKYLKDKQDWENMYNRQNEMRAV
;
A
#
# COMPACT_ATOMS: atom_id res chain seq x y z
N MET A 1 -30.31 33.28 -1.54
CA MET A 1 -30.10 32.53 -0.29
C MET A 1 -28.61 32.24 -0.17
N MET A 2 -27.98 32.44 1.00
CA MET A 2 -26.59 32.00 1.19
C MET A 2 -26.54 30.46 1.10
N HIS A 3 -25.85 29.92 0.10
CA HIS A 3 -25.57 28.49 0.03
C HIS A 3 -24.65 28.11 1.19
N LYS A 4 -25.17 27.32 2.14
CA LYS A 4 -24.44 26.93 3.36
C LYS A 4 -23.29 25.93 3.11
N ALA A 5 -23.18 25.38 1.90
CA ALA A 5 -22.24 24.30 1.52
C ALA A 5 -21.03 24.77 0.69
N GLY A 6 -20.90 26.09 0.47
CA GLY A 6 -19.99 26.65 -0.54
C GLY A 6 -20.41 26.32 -1.98
N SER A 7 -19.66 26.83 -2.96
CA SER A 7 -19.97 26.64 -4.37
C SER A 7 -19.78 25.19 -4.83
N ILE A 8 -20.77 24.68 -5.56
CA ILE A 8 -20.76 23.36 -6.19
C ILE A 8 -20.93 23.50 -7.70
N TRP A 9 -20.66 22.42 -8.43
CA TRP A 9 -20.80 22.40 -9.88
C TRP A 9 -22.26 22.29 -10.28
N HIS A 10 -22.70 23.21 -11.13
CA HIS A 10 -23.99 23.20 -11.77
C HIS A 10 -23.82 23.35 -13.27
N LYS A 11 -24.79 22.92 -14.07
CA LYS A 11 -24.84 23.13 -15.52
C LYS A 11 -25.58 24.44 -15.82
N TRP A 12 -24.96 25.30 -16.63
CA TRP A 12 -25.41 26.67 -16.94
C TRP A 12 -25.55 26.85 -18.44
N ASP A 13 -26.65 27.47 -18.87
CA ASP A 13 -26.88 27.82 -20.26
C ASP A 13 -27.24 29.31 -20.39
N LEU A 14 -26.26 30.12 -20.74
CA LEU A 14 -26.34 31.58 -20.61
C LEU A 14 -26.69 32.31 -21.91
N HIS A 15 -27.22 31.59 -22.89
CA HIS A 15 -27.65 32.15 -24.16
C HIS A 15 -28.83 31.34 -24.72
N ILE A 16 -30.04 31.87 -24.56
CA ILE A 16 -31.30 31.21 -24.99
C ILE A 16 -32.27 32.27 -25.53
N HIS A 17 -32.92 31.94 -26.65
CA HIS A 17 -33.95 32.74 -27.28
C HIS A 17 -35.34 32.17 -26.98
N THR A 18 -36.28 33.08 -26.74
CA THR A 18 -37.68 32.78 -26.49
C THR A 18 -38.55 33.29 -27.65
N ASN A 19 -39.84 33.02 -27.57
CA ASN A 19 -40.83 33.57 -28.50
C ASN A 19 -41.03 35.10 -28.44
N ALA A 20 -40.29 35.83 -27.60
CA ALA A 20 -40.27 37.30 -27.61
C ALA A 20 -39.41 37.88 -28.73
N SER A 21 -38.38 37.17 -29.21
CA SER A 21 -37.69 37.47 -30.48
C SER A 21 -37.99 36.40 -31.53
N ASP A 22 -37.18 35.37 -31.58
CA ASP A 22 -37.04 34.44 -32.69
C ASP A 22 -36.84 32.98 -32.28
N GLY A 23 -36.77 32.73 -30.96
CA GLY A 23 -36.95 31.41 -30.41
C GLY A 23 -38.38 30.91 -30.64
N LYS A 24 -38.55 29.60 -30.79
CA LYS A 24 -39.87 28.97 -31.00
C LYS A 24 -40.55 28.56 -29.70
N GLY A 25 -39.79 28.45 -28.61
CA GLY A 25 -40.29 28.01 -27.31
C GLY A 25 -40.92 29.14 -26.50
N SER A 26 -42.00 28.81 -25.80
CA SER A 26 -42.50 29.61 -24.67
C SER A 26 -41.58 29.46 -23.45
N CYS A 27 -41.71 30.39 -22.48
CA CYS A 27 -40.93 30.33 -21.24
C CYS A 27 -41.11 28.99 -20.49
N GLN A 28 -42.33 28.46 -20.45
CA GLN A 28 -42.60 27.19 -19.76
C GLN A 28 -41.92 26.00 -20.46
N GLU A 29 -42.00 25.92 -21.79
CA GLU A 29 -41.39 24.81 -22.56
C GLU A 29 -39.86 24.81 -22.42
N ILE A 30 -39.23 25.99 -22.42
CA ILE A 30 -37.79 26.14 -22.20
C ILE A 30 -37.39 25.67 -20.80
N LEU A 31 -38.17 26.03 -19.77
CA LEU A 31 -37.91 25.60 -18.39
C LEU A 31 -38.10 24.10 -18.20
N ASP A 32 -39.11 23.51 -18.83
CA ASP A 32 -39.37 22.09 -18.79
C ASP A 32 -38.21 21.30 -19.40
N GLU A 33 -37.69 21.76 -20.54
CA GLU A 33 -36.51 21.16 -21.17
C GLU A 33 -35.24 21.36 -20.33
N ALA A 34 -35.01 22.56 -19.79
CA ALA A 34 -33.88 22.85 -18.90
C ALA A 34 -33.89 21.91 -17.69
N LYS A 35 -35.06 21.70 -17.08
CA LYS A 35 -35.26 20.75 -15.97
C LYS A 35 -34.96 19.32 -16.38
N LEU A 36 -35.45 18.88 -17.55
CA LEU A 36 -35.21 17.55 -18.11
C LEU A 36 -33.71 17.28 -18.31
N LYS A 37 -32.97 18.28 -18.78
CA LYS A 37 -31.51 18.20 -19.02
C LYS A 37 -30.66 18.59 -17.80
N HIS A 38 -31.27 18.75 -16.64
CA HIS A 38 -30.62 19.12 -15.37
C HIS A 38 -29.80 20.43 -15.45
N VAL A 39 -30.21 21.37 -16.30
CA VAL A 39 -29.68 22.74 -16.32
C VAL A 39 -30.25 23.49 -15.12
N LYS A 40 -29.38 24.14 -14.35
CA LYS A 40 -29.75 24.79 -13.08
C LYS A 40 -29.70 26.32 -13.13
N CYS A 41 -29.02 26.88 -14.12
CA CYS A 41 -29.08 28.31 -14.42
C CYS A 41 -29.25 28.51 -15.92
N ILE A 42 -30.16 29.40 -16.29
CA ILE A 42 -30.33 29.86 -17.67
C ILE A 42 -30.22 31.38 -17.75
N ALA A 43 -29.97 31.93 -18.93
CA ALA A 43 -30.20 33.34 -19.22
C ALA A 43 -31.17 33.50 -20.38
N VAL A 44 -32.10 34.45 -20.26
CA VAL A 44 -32.99 34.84 -21.37
C VAL A 44 -32.31 35.98 -22.10
N THR A 45 -31.96 35.76 -23.38
CA THR A 45 -31.10 36.67 -24.15
C THR A 45 -31.71 37.01 -25.50
N ASP A 46 -33.03 37.22 -25.54
CA ASP A 46 -33.74 37.59 -26.78
C ASP A 46 -33.10 38.78 -27.50
N HIS A 47 -33.16 38.78 -28.83
CA HIS A 47 -32.64 39.87 -29.64
C HIS A 47 -33.37 41.17 -29.34
N HIS A 48 -32.65 42.18 -28.83
CA HIS A 48 -33.16 43.55 -28.66
C HIS A 48 -34.46 43.69 -27.85
N THR A 49 -34.83 42.69 -27.05
CA THR A 49 -36.00 42.72 -26.17
C THR A 49 -35.70 42.01 -24.86
N VAL A 50 -36.47 42.35 -23.83
CA VAL A 50 -36.40 41.76 -22.47
C VAL A 50 -37.79 41.34 -21.98
N ASP A 51 -38.79 41.34 -22.87
CA ASP A 51 -40.21 41.23 -22.50
C ASP A 51 -40.51 39.90 -21.77
N ASN A 52 -39.75 38.83 -22.02
CA ASN A 52 -39.92 37.52 -21.39
C ASN A 52 -39.07 37.29 -20.13
N VAL A 53 -38.21 38.23 -19.74
CA VAL A 53 -37.27 38.04 -18.60
C VAL A 53 -38.00 37.85 -17.27
N ASP A 54 -38.95 38.73 -16.94
CA ASP A 54 -39.61 38.71 -15.63
C ASP A 54 -40.57 37.50 -15.50
N ILE A 55 -41.30 37.16 -16.57
CA ILE A 55 -42.18 35.98 -16.59
C ILE A 55 -41.39 34.67 -16.51
N MET A 56 -40.24 34.57 -17.17
CA MET A 56 -39.37 33.40 -17.07
C MET A 56 -38.90 33.20 -15.61
N LYS A 57 -38.49 34.29 -14.93
CA LYS A 57 -38.08 34.24 -13.52
C LYS A 57 -39.20 33.75 -12.59
N GLU A 58 -40.41 34.23 -12.81
CA GLU A 58 -41.59 33.82 -12.02
C GLU A 58 -41.88 32.32 -12.19
N LEU A 59 -41.89 31.82 -13.43
CA LEU A 59 -42.14 30.41 -13.73
C LEU A 59 -41.01 29.49 -13.27
N ALA A 60 -39.76 29.96 -13.28
CA ALA A 60 -38.59 29.17 -12.88
C ALA A 60 -38.46 28.97 -11.37
N ALA A 61 -38.98 29.90 -10.56
CA ALA A 61 -38.87 29.89 -9.10
C ALA A 61 -39.33 28.55 -8.45
N PRO A 62 -40.52 27.98 -8.76
CA PRO A 62 -40.94 26.68 -8.22
C PRO A 62 -40.15 25.48 -8.79
N MET A 63 -39.38 25.66 -9.87
CA MET A 63 -38.61 24.60 -10.54
C MET A 63 -37.17 24.50 -10.03
N GLU A 64 -36.76 25.38 -9.10
CA GLU A 64 -35.38 25.50 -8.62
C GLU A 64 -34.36 25.71 -9.76
N ILE A 65 -34.74 26.52 -10.75
CA ILE A 65 -33.89 26.98 -11.85
C ILE A 65 -33.67 28.48 -11.65
N SER A 66 -32.40 28.90 -11.67
CA SER A 66 -32.05 30.32 -11.65
C SER A 66 -32.13 30.90 -13.06
N VAL A 67 -32.64 32.12 -13.18
CA VAL A 67 -32.75 32.82 -14.47
C VAL A 67 -32.01 34.15 -14.35
N ILE A 68 -31.00 34.34 -15.19
CA ILE A 68 -30.27 35.60 -15.34
C ILE A 68 -30.97 36.45 -16.40
N SER A 69 -31.17 37.73 -16.09
CA SER A 69 -31.64 38.71 -17.07
C SER A 69 -30.60 38.89 -18.15
N GLY A 70 -30.99 38.81 -19.41
CA GLY A 70 -30.10 39.11 -20.52
C GLY A 70 -30.81 39.78 -21.68
N VAL A 71 -30.02 40.21 -22.66
CA VAL A 71 -30.46 40.67 -23.98
C VAL A 71 -29.29 40.52 -24.94
N GLU A 72 -29.57 40.03 -26.14
CA GLU A 72 -28.58 39.98 -27.20
C GLU A 72 -28.73 41.19 -28.14
N PHE A 73 -27.61 41.82 -28.43
CA PHE A 73 -27.46 42.97 -29.29
C PHE A 73 -26.74 42.60 -30.57
N ARG A 74 -27.31 43.04 -31.69
CA ARG A 74 -26.59 43.18 -32.95
C ARG A 74 -25.83 44.51 -32.94
N THR A 75 -24.56 44.46 -33.26
CA THR A 75 -23.64 45.62 -33.22
C THR A 75 -23.26 46.10 -34.62
N GLU A 76 -22.63 47.27 -34.69
CA GLU A 76 -22.15 47.91 -35.90
C GLU A 76 -20.90 47.24 -36.51
N TYR A 77 -20.25 46.33 -35.78
CA TYR A 77 -19.03 45.68 -36.24
C TYR A 77 -19.34 44.50 -37.17
N GLY A 78 -18.63 44.42 -38.30
CA GLY A 78 -18.75 43.32 -39.26
C GLY A 78 -19.82 43.50 -40.33
N LYS A 79 -19.77 42.68 -41.38
CA LYS A 79 -20.78 42.72 -42.46
C LYS A 79 -22.09 42.06 -42.01
N ALA A 80 -22.01 41.00 -41.21
CA ALA A 80 -23.17 40.28 -40.69
C ALA A 80 -23.52 40.65 -39.24
N SER A 81 -22.85 41.64 -38.64
CA SER A 81 -22.94 42.05 -37.22
C SER A 81 -22.25 41.07 -36.27
N VAL A 82 -21.37 41.59 -35.40
CA VAL A 82 -20.91 40.91 -34.19
C VAL A 82 -22.06 40.89 -33.18
N HIS A 83 -22.31 39.72 -32.59
CA HIS A 83 -23.34 39.55 -31.57
C HIS A 83 -22.75 39.69 -30.17
N MET A 84 -23.42 40.49 -29.34
CA MET A 84 -23.01 40.82 -27.97
C MET A 84 -24.19 40.63 -27.01
N ILE A 85 -23.99 39.91 -25.92
CA ILE A 85 -25.00 39.69 -24.90
C ILE A 85 -24.67 40.54 -23.67
N GLY A 86 -25.66 41.27 -23.17
CA GLY A 86 -25.60 41.88 -21.84
C GLY A 86 -26.31 41.00 -20.83
N LEU A 87 -25.62 40.55 -19.78
CA LEU A 87 -26.19 39.82 -18.65
C LEU A 87 -26.29 40.76 -17.45
N PHE A 88 -27.39 40.72 -16.69
CA PHE A 88 -27.66 41.70 -15.62
C PHE A 88 -27.96 41.05 -14.27
N PRO A 89 -27.54 41.68 -13.15
CA PRO A 89 -27.97 41.28 -11.83
C PRO A 89 -29.46 41.61 -11.62
N ASP A 90 -30.12 40.94 -10.67
CA ASP A 90 -31.50 41.28 -10.29
C ASP A 90 -31.62 42.66 -9.63
N VAL A 91 -30.57 43.08 -8.92
CA VAL A 91 -30.51 44.32 -8.16
C VAL A 91 -29.13 44.96 -8.32
N HIS A 92 -29.09 46.26 -8.59
CA HIS A 92 -27.87 47.05 -8.62
C HIS A 92 -28.09 48.38 -7.88
N ASN A 93 -27.19 48.73 -6.94
CA ASN A 93 -27.29 49.94 -6.10
C ASN A 93 -28.67 50.15 -5.44
N GLY A 94 -29.31 49.05 -5.01
CA GLY A 94 -30.62 49.07 -4.36
C GLY A 94 -31.82 49.17 -5.30
N VAL A 95 -31.61 49.24 -6.62
CA VAL A 95 -32.66 49.28 -7.64
C VAL A 95 -32.83 47.91 -8.27
N LYS A 96 -34.08 47.45 -8.40
CA LYS A 96 -34.41 46.21 -9.11
C LYS A 96 -34.35 46.43 -10.62
N LEU A 97 -33.61 45.56 -11.33
CA LEU A 97 -33.46 45.61 -12.78
C LEU A 97 -34.53 44.71 -13.42
N SER A 98 -35.80 45.14 -13.37
CA SER A 98 -36.92 44.48 -14.06
C SER A 98 -36.80 44.62 -15.58
N ALA A 99 -37.62 43.87 -16.33
CA ALA A 99 -37.73 44.04 -17.78
C ALA A 99 -38.07 45.49 -18.16
N GLU A 100 -38.98 46.13 -17.42
CA GLU A 100 -39.30 47.55 -17.60
C GLU A 100 -38.09 48.47 -17.39
N PHE A 101 -37.33 48.24 -16.31
CA PHE A 101 -36.11 49.01 -16.03
C PHE A 101 -35.09 48.86 -17.17
N LEU A 102 -34.81 47.63 -17.60
CA LEU A 102 -33.87 47.35 -18.69
C LEU A 102 -34.34 47.98 -20.00
N LYS A 103 -35.64 47.96 -20.29
CA LYS A 103 -36.21 48.60 -21.47
C LYS A 103 -35.99 50.12 -21.43
N GLU A 104 -36.29 50.77 -20.32
CA GLU A 104 -36.17 52.22 -20.18
C GLU A 104 -34.74 52.73 -20.11
N ASN A 105 -33.86 51.98 -19.43
CA ASN A 105 -32.54 52.47 -19.02
C ASN A 105 -31.39 51.82 -19.80
N VAL A 106 -31.64 50.72 -20.53
CA VAL A 106 -30.66 50.04 -21.38
C VAL A 106 -31.07 50.10 -22.85
N LEU A 107 -32.26 49.59 -23.20
CA LEU A 107 -32.68 49.49 -24.60
C LEU A 107 -33.00 50.86 -25.22
N ASN A 108 -33.86 51.66 -24.58
CA ASN A 108 -34.26 52.97 -25.10
C ASN A 108 -33.06 53.93 -25.32
N PRO A 109 -32.08 54.05 -24.40
CA PRO A 109 -30.91 54.91 -24.61
C PRO A 109 -29.99 54.46 -25.74
N LEU A 110 -30.01 53.16 -26.09
CA LEU A 110 -29.34 52.62 -27.28
C LEU A 110 -30.18 52.79 -28.56
N GLY A 111 -31.33 53.47 -28.46
CA GLY A 111 -32.26 53.67 -29.56
C GLY A 111 -33.02 52.41 -29.95
N ILE A 112 -33.01 51.37 -29.11
CA ILE A 112 -33.82 50.16 -29.31
C ILE A 112 -35.21 50.44 -28.76
N THR A 113 -36.08 50.97 -29.61
CA THR A 113 -37.50 51.20 -29.29
C THR A 113 -38.37 50.43 -30.26
N ARG A 114 -39.54 49.97 -29.79
CA ARG A 114 -40.50 49.26 -30.64
C ARG A 114 -40.85 50.05 -31.90
N THR A 115 -41.03 51.37 -31.78
CA THR A 115 -41.31 52.26 -32.90
C THR A 115 -40.17 52.28 -33.93
N LYS A 116 -38.91 52.38 -33.49
CA LYS A 116 -37.76 52.39 -34.40
C LYS A 116 -37.56 51.04 -35.09
N ILE A 117 -37.77 49.95 -34.35
CA ILE A 117 -37.73 48.59 -34.88
C ILE A 117 -38.77 48.41 -35.98
N ILE A 118 -40.04 48.76 -35.71
CA ILE A 118 -41.12 48.68 -36.71
C ILE A 118 -40.81 49.54 -37.94
N GLN A 119 -40.31 50.77 -37.72
CA GLN A 119 -39.92 51.65 -38.81
C GLN A 119 -38.84 51.01 -39.69
N LYS A 120 -37.82 50.39 -39.08
CA LYS A 120 -36.80 49.64 -39.83
C LYS A 120 -37.38 48.47 -40.60
N GLY A 121 -38.34 47.74 -40.04
CA GLY A 121 -39.07 46.69 -40.75
C GLY A 121 -39.80 47.20 -41.99
N ARG A 122 -40.45 48.37 -41.89
CA ARG A 122 -41.13 49.04 -43.01
C ARG A 122 -40.17 49.54 -44.10
N GLU A 123 -38.93 49.86 -43.75
CA GLU A 123 -37.90 50.26 -44.71
C GLU A 123 -37.40 49.08 -45.57
N ILE A 124 -37.49 47.84 -45.06
CA ILE A 124 -36.97 46.65 -45.73
C ILE A 124 -37.95 46.05 -46.71
N THR A 125 -39.21 45.86 -46.28
CA THR A 125 -40.23 45.24 -47.13
C THR A 125 -41.23 46.27 -47.63
N LYS A 126 -41.60 46.12 -48.91
CA LYS A 126 -42.63 46.95 -49.57
C LYS A 126 -44.03 46.36 -49.43
N GLU A 127 -44.16 45.20 -48.79
CA GLU A 127 -45.44 44.56 -48.49
C GLU A 127 -46.14 45.29 -47.35
N GLU A 128 -47.47 45.43 -47.41
CA GLU A 128 -48.29 45.90 -46.29
C GLU A 128 -48.48 44.77 -45.28
N LEU A 129 -47.77 44.87 -44.15
CA LEU A 129 -47.80 43.90 -43.07
C LEU A 129 -48.36 44.52 -41.79
N SER A 130 -48.71 43.69 -40.81
CA SER A 130 -49.04 44.18 -39.47
C SER A 130 -47.81 44.72 -38.74
N ASP A 131 -48.01 45.61 -37.76
CA ASP A 131 -46.92 46.14 -36.93
C ASP A 131 -46.11 45.04 -36.23
N GLU A 132 -46.74 43.92 -35.88
CA GLU A 132 -46.05 42.78 -35.29
C GLU A 132 -45.12 42.07 -36.29
N GLN A 133 -45.55 41.94 -37.54
CA GLN A 133 -44.70 41.38 -38.60
C GLN A 133 -43.55 42.33 -38.96
N TYR A 134 -43.81 43.64 -39.03
CA TYR A 134 -42.74 44.62 -39.21
C TYR A 134 -41.75 44.63 -38.05
N PHE A 135 -42.24 44.47 -36.81
CA PHE A 135 -41.38 44.34 -35.65
C PHE A 135 -40.43 43.14 -35.79
N LYS A 136 -40.96 41.96 -36.14
CA LYS A 136 -40.15 40.75 -36.35
C LYS A 136 -39.11 40.89 -37.47
N ILE A 137 -39.42 41.62 -38.54
CA ILE A 137 -38.44 41.89 -39.60
C ILE A 137 -37.39 42.89 -39.11
N GLY A 138 -37.84 43.98 -38.49
CA GLY A 138 -37.00 45.11 -38.10
C GLY A 138 -36.07 44.81 -36.93
N ILE A 139 -36.39 43.85 -36.06
CA ILE A 139 -35.60 43.55 -34.86
C ILE A 139 -34.18 43.13 -35.22
N PHE A 140 -34.02 42.44 -36.35
CA PHE A 140 -32.73 42.03 -36.89
C PHE A 140 -32.03 43.13 -37.71
N GLN A 141 -32.61 44.31 -37.86
CA GLN A 141 -32.08 45.38 -38.73
C GLN A 141 -31.60 46.59 -37.93
N VAL A 142 -31.90 46.60 -36.64
CA VAL A 142 -31.34 47.58 -35.71
C VAL A 142 -29.97 47.08 -35.28
N GLN A 143 -28.99 47.98 -35.31
CA GLN A 143 -27.66 47.78 -34.74
C GLN A 143 -27.42 48.86 -33.70
N VAL A 144 -26.63 48.52 -32.68
CA VAL A 144 -26.16 49.46 -31.65
C VAL A 144 -24.66 49.66 -31.74
N ASP A 145 -24.18 50.79 -31.23
CA ASP A 145 -22.75 50.99 -30.99
C ASP A 145 -22.27 50.06 -29.86
N PHE A 146 -21.30 49.21 -30.14
CA PHE A 146 -20.81 48.18 -29.23
C PHE A 146 -20.33 48.78 -27.92
N LYS A 147 -19.54 49.84 -27.96
CA LYS A 147 -18.91 50.45 -26.79
C LYS A 147 -19.94 51.18 -25.94
N GLN A 148 -20.88 51.87 -26.58
CA GLN A 148 -21.99 52.52 -25.90
C GLN A 148 -22.85 51.47 -25.16
N ALA A 149 -23.17 50.36 -25.82
CA ALA A 149 -23.93 49.28 -25.21
C ALA A 149 -23.17 48.59 -24.07
N ALA A 150 -21.89 48.25 -24.26
CA ALA A 150 -21.03 47.71 -23.20
C ALA A 150 -20.96 48.65 -21.98
N ASN A 151 -20.71 49.94 -22.19
CA ASN A 151 -20.68 50.94 -21.12
C ASN A 151 -22.00 51.02 -20.33
N ILE A 152 -23.14 50.94 -21.02
CA ILE A 152 -24.45 50.94 -20.37
C ILE A 152 -24.69 49.65 -19.58
N ILE A 153 -24.28 48.50 -20.11
CA ILE A 153 -24.34 47.21 -19.41
C ILE A 153 -23.53 47.31 -18.10
N HIS A 154 -22.27 47.73 -18.19
CA HIS A 154 -21.39 47.88 -17.02
C HIS A 154 -21.88 48.93 -16.02
N LYS A 155 -22.48 50.02 -16.50
CA LYS A 155 -23.09 51.06 -15.64
C LYS A 155 -24.12 50.50 -14.67
N TYR A 156 -24.85 49.46 -15.07
CA TYR A 156 -25.84 48.78 -14.23
C TYR A 156 -25.32 47.47 -13.63
N GLY A 157 -23.99 47.30 -13.56
CA GLY A 157 -23.33 46.15 -12.97
C GLY A 157 -23.46 44.86 -13.77
N GLY A 158 -23.88 44.94 -15.03
CA GLY A 158 -23.98 43.79 -15.93
C GLY A 158 -22.62 43.30 -16.43
N LEU A 159 -22.62 42.14 -17.08
CA LEU A 159 -21.48 41.54 -17.77
C LEU A 159 -21.73 41.50 -19.28
N VAL A 160 -20.69 41.75 -20.05
CA VAL A 160 -20.71 41.68 -21.51
C VAL A 160 -20.11 40.36 -21.97
N THR A 161 -20.91 39.55 -22.65
CA THR A 161 -20.42 38.36 -23.36
C THR A 161 -20.48 38.59 -24.85
N VAL A 162 -19.55 38.01 -25.61
CA VAL A 162 -19.49 38.19 -27.07
C VAL A 162 -19.38 36.84 -27.75
N HIS A 163 -20.01 36.68 -28.90
CA HIS A 163 -19.73 35.53 -29.77
C HIS A 163 -18.26 35.55 -30.18
N ALA A 164 -17.58 34.43 -29.96
CA ALA A 164 -16.16 34.30 -30.20
C ALA A 164 -15.82 32.94 -30.85
N GLY A 165 -14.62 32.87 -31.40
CA GLY A 165 -14.02 31.68 -31.97
C GLY A 165 -14.72 31.24 -33.25
N SER A 166 -15.06 29.96 -33.32
CA SER A 166 -15.77 29.40 -34.47
C SER A 166 -17.29 29.68 -34.49
N LYS A 167 -17.83 30.48 -33.55
CA LYS A 167 -19.27 30.78 -33.47
C LYS A 167 -19.69 31.74 -34.59
N SER A 168 -20.92 31.60 -35.09
CA SER A 168 -21.48 32.54 -36.06
C SER A 168 -21.60 33.93 -35.46
N ASN A 169 -21.47 34.97 -36.30
CA ASN A 169 -21.54 36.36 -35.85
C ASN A 169 -20.51 36.69 -34.75
N SER A 170 -19.40 35.95 -34.74
CA SER A 170 -18.33 36.14 -33.77
C SER A 170 -17.46 37.33 -34.14
N ILE A 171 -16.84 37.90 -33.10
CA ILE A 171 -15.81 38.92 -33.26
C ILE A 171 -14.66 38.43 -34.16
N ASP A 172 -14.32 37.14 -34.07
CA ASP A 172 -13.28 36.50 -34.84
C ASP A 172 -13.57 36.40 -36.33
N GLU A 173 -14.82 36.13 -36.70
CA GLU A 173 -15.23 35.97 -38.10
C GLU A 173 -15.52 37.31 -38.76
N GLU A 174 -16.32 38.14 -38.08
CA GLU A 174 -16.86 39.38 -38.64
C GLU A 174 -15.83 40.50 -38.75
N MET A 175 -14.76 40.42 -37.96
CA MET A 175 -13.70 41.43 -37.96
C MET A 175 -12.43 40.97 -38.71
N LYS A 176 -12.48 39.87 -39.47
CA LYS A 176 -11.36 39.47 -40.34
C LYS A 176 -11.13 40.52 -41.42
N HIS A 177 -9.91 41.03 -41.52
CA HIS A 177 -9.54 41.91 -42.62
C HIS A 177 -9.60 41.20 -43.98
N GLU A 178 -10.34 41.75 -44.95
CA GLU A 178 -10.28 41.34 -46.36
C GLU A 178 -8.96 41.84 -46.97
N GLY A 179 -7.93 40.99 -46.99
CA GLY A 179 -6.62 41.32 -47.59
C GLY A 179 -5.90 40.10 -48.18
N LYS A 180 -5.09 40.31 -49.23
CA LYS A 180 -4.18 39.30 -49.82
C LYS A 180 -2.95 39.03 -48.93
N ALA A 181 -3.16 38.78 -47.63
CA ALA A 181 -2.09 38.40 -46.72
C ALA A 181 -1.95 36.87 -46.63
N ALA A 182 -0.76 36.41 -46.21
CA ALA A 182 -0.34 35.02 -46.21
C ALA A 182 -1.37 34.07 -45.57
N LYS A 183 -1.54 32.87 -46.15
CA LYS A 183 -2.28 31.78 -45.48
C LYS A 183 -1.63 31.56 -44.09
N ASN A 184 -2.45 31.56 -43.03
CA ASN A 184 -2.09 31.36 -41.61
C ASN A 184 -1.67 32.63 -40.82
N VAL A 185 -2.45 33.71 -40.91
CA VAL A 185 -2.38 34.80 -39.92
C VAL A 185 -3.12 34.37 -38.64
N SER A 186 -2.56 34.65 -37.46
CA SER A 186 -3.21 34.30 -36.19
C SER A 186 -4.52 35.10 -36.01
N ILE A 187 -5.47 34.56 -35.25
CA ILE A 187 -6.72 35.28 -34.88
C ILE A 187 -6.39 36.62 -34.23
N GLU A 188 -5.37 36.62 -33.37
CA GLU A 188 -4.88 37.81 -32.70
C GLU A 188 -4.46 38.90 -33.69
N ASP A 189 -3.75 38.55 -34.76
CA ASP A 189 -3.33 39.52 -35.78
C ASP A 189 -4.50 39.94 -36.69
N SER A 190 -5.51 39.10 -36.84
CA SER A 190 -6.68 39.35 -37.71
C SER A 190 -7.64 40.39 -37.14
N LEU A 191 -7.71 40.53 -35.81
CA LEU A 191 -8.54 41.51 -35.11
C LEU A 191 -7.94 42.93 -35.10
N GLY A 192 -6.68 43.09 -35.55
CA GLY A 192 -6.02 44.39 -35.67
C GLY A 192 -5.96 45.17 -34.34
N PRO A 193 -6.06 46.52 -34.37
CA PRO A 193 -6.05 47.37 -33.16
C PRO A 193 -7.30 47.21 -32.29
N VAL A 194 -8.41 46.75 -32.86
CA VAL A 194 -9.71 46.68 -32.18
C VAL A 194 -9.71 45.61 -31.09
N LYS A 195 -8.82 44.61 -31.17
CA LYS A 195 -8.61 43.63 -30.09
C LYS A 195 -8.09 44.28 -28.81
N GLU A 196 -7.17 45.24 -28.92
CA GLU A 196 -6.66 45.94 -27.75
C GLU A 196 -7.77 46.79 -27.17
N GLU A 197 -8.48 47.54 -28.01
CA GLU A 197 -9.56 48.39 -27.55
C GLU A 197 -10.68 47.60 -26.86
N LEU A 198 -11.24 46.57 -27.48
CA LEU A 198 -12.42 45.87 -26.92
C LEU A 198 -12.07 44.94 -25.74
N PHE A 199 -10.93 44.27 -25.76
CA PHE A 199 -10.55 43.35 -24.68
C PHE A 199 -9.79 44.04 -23.54
N LYS A 200 -8.85 44.95 -23.83
CA LYS A 200 -7.97 45.58 -22.84
C LYS A 200 -8.64 46.75 -22.13
N ASP A 201 -9.45 47.54 -22.83
CA ASP A 201 -10.21 48.64 -22.20
C ASP A 201 -11.46 48.12 -21.47
N GLY A 202 -11.68 46.81 -21.48
CA GLY A 202 -12.64 46.14 -20.61
C GLY A 202 -14.08 46.12 -21.12
N TYR A 203 -14.32 46.34 -22.43
CA TYR A 203 -15.66 46.26 -23.00
C TYR A 203 -16.20 44.83 -23.07
N ILE A 204 -15.32 43.82 -23.19
CA ILE A 204 -15.68 42.39 -23.20
C ILE A 204 -15.24 41.75 -21.88
N ASP A 205 -16.16 41.06 -21.22
CA ASP A 205 -15.89 40.32 -19.98
C ASP A 205 -15.71 38.82 -20.24
N ILE A 206 -16.56 38.22 -21.09
CA ILE A 206 -16.62 36.77 -21.31
C ILE A 206 -16.71 36.45 -22.81
N CYS A 207 -15.99 35.42 -23.26
CA CYS A 207 -16.11 34.89 -24.62
C CYS A 207 -17.09 33.72 -24.67
N ASP A 208 -18.14 33.80 -25.48
CA ASP A 208 -19.08 32.70 -25.72
C ASP A 208 -18.65 31.88 -26.94
N LEU A 209 -18.32 30.61 -26.72
CA LEU A 209 -17.68 29.72 -27.69
C LEU A 209 -18.54 28.50 -28.02
N THR A 210 -18.47 28.06 -29.27
CA THR A 210 -19.00 26.75 -29.67
C THR A 210 -18.00 25.61 -29.40
N LYS A 211 -16.69 25.89 -29.45
CA LYS A 211 -15.64 24.88 -29.32
C LYS A 211 -14.79 25.12 -28.06
N PRO A 212 -14.96 24.32 -27.00
CA PRO A 212 -14.22 24.45 -25.74
C PRO A 212 -12.69 24.59 -25.87
N LYS A 213 -12.08 23.90 -26.85
CA LYS A 213 -10.63 23.96 -27.10
C LYS A 213 -10.10 25.36 -27.43
N GLU A 214 -10.96 26.28 -27.84
CA GLU A 214 -10.60 27.66 -28.16
C GLU A 214 -10.49 28.53 -26.89
N ALA A 215 -11.05 28.11 -25.74
CA ALA A 215 -11.04 28.86 -24.49
C ALA A 215 -9.61 29.17 -23.99
N ALA A 216 -8.69 28.21 -24.14
CA ALA A 216 -7.29 28.37 -23.74
C ALA A 216 -6.60 29.54 -24.48
N PHE A 217 -7.02 29.84 -25.71
CA PHE A 217 -6.51 30.97 -26.47
C PHE A 217 -6.96 32.30 -25.85
N TYR A 218 -8.27 32.50 -25.63
CA TYR A 218 -8.78 33.76 -25.05
C TYR A 218 -8.26 34.03 -23.64
N GLN A 219 -8.14 32.98 -22.83
CA GLN A 219 -7.57 33.11 -21.49
C GLN A 219 -6.09 33.52 -21.55
N LYS A 220 -5.31 32.91 -22.45
CA LYS A 220 -3.87 33.18 -22.55
C LYS A 220 -3.56 34.54 -23.18
N VAL A 221 -4.32 34.92 -24.21
CA VAL A 221 -4.03 36.12 -25.02
C VAL A 221 -4.71 37.37 -24.44
N PHE A 222 -5.98 37.25 -24.01
CA PHE A 222 -6.77 38.39 -23.55
C PHE A 222 -7.06 38.38 -22.05
N GLY A 223 -6.71 37.31 -21.34
CA GLY A 223 -7.01 37.17 -19.91
C GLY A 223 -8.51 37.05 -19.63
N LYS A 224 -9.33 36.65 -20.62
CA LYS A 224 -10.78 36.56 -20.48
C LYS A 224 -11.24 35.11 -20.35
N PRO A 225 -12.16 34.82 -19.42
CA PRO A 225 -12.79 33.51 -19.34
C PRO A 225 -13.66 33.26 -20.58
N SER A 226 -13.94 31.99 -20.83
CA SER A 226 -14.84 31.59 -21.90
C SER A 226 -15.89 30.62 -21.40
N ILE A 227 -17.12 30.80 -21.86
CA ILE A 227 -18.25 29.91 -21.60
C ILE A 227 -18.66 29.22 -22.90
N ALA A 228 -19.47 28.17 -22.78
CA ALA A 228 -20.17 27.57 -23.89
C ALA A 228 -21.66 27.51 -23.56
N THR A 229 -22.46 27.88 -24.55
CA THR A 229 -23.92 28.06 -24.44
C THR A 229 -24.62 27.37 -25.62
N SER A 230 -25.94 27.20 -25.49
CA SER A 230 -26.72 26.55 -26.53
C SER A 230 -26.99 27.45 -27.73
N ASP A 231 -27.15 28.77 -27.51
CA ASP A 231 -27.67 29.70 -28.54
C ASP A 231 -29.02 29.19 -29.08
N ALA A 232 -29.84 28.62 -28.18
CA ALA A 232 -31.01 27.84 -28.52
C ALA A 232 -32.12 28.70 -29.10
N HIS A 233 -32.59 28.32 -30.30
CA HIS A 233 -33.78 28.86 -30.95
C HIS A 233 -34.92 27.83 -30.97
N GLU A 234 -34.58 26.55 -30.87
CA GLU A 234 -35.52 25.44 -30.69
C GLU A 234 -35.53 24.94 -29.24
N ILE A 235 -36.68 24.42 -28.79
CA ILE A 235 -36.81 23.85 -27.43
C ILE A 235 -35.77 22.73 -27.23
N SER A 236 -35.57 21.85 -28.21
CA SER A 236 -34.64 20.73 -28.11
C SER A 236 -33.16 21.13 -28.03
N GLU A 237 -32.81 22.38 -28.34
CA GLU A 237 -31.44 22.90 -28.29
C GLU A 237 -31.06 23.39 -26.88
N VAL A 238 -32.04 23.71 -26.03
CA VAL A 238 -31.79 24.19 -24.66
C VAL A 238 -30.85 23.22 -23.93
N GLY A 239 -29.79 23.74 -23.32
CA GLY A 239 -28.79 22.96 -22.59
C GLY A 239 -27.83 22.13 -23.45
N THR A 240 -27.89 22.24 -24.78
CA THR A 240 -26.83 21.72 -25.67
C THR A 240 -25.59 22.62 -25.54
N ASN A 241 -24.39 22.04 -25.56
CA ASN A 241 -23.10 22.75 -25.35
C ASN A 241 -22.96 23.58 -24.05
N ALA A 242 -23.98 23.58 -23.18
CA ALA A 242 -23.95 24.24 -21.89
C ALA A 242 -22.81 23.73 -21.01
N CYS A 243 -22.05 24.67 -20.45
CA CYS A 243 -20.92 24.39 -19.59
C CYS A 243 -21.31 24.22 -18.11
N TRP A 244 -20.39 23.69 -17.32
CA TRP A 244 -20.50 23.60 -15.88
C TRP A 244 -19.76 24.76 -15.24
N ILE A 245 -20.41 25.45 -14.30
CA ILE A 245 -19.81 26.54 -13.53
C ILE A 245 -19.91 26.21 -12.05
N LYS A 246 -18.77 26.30 -11.35
CA LYS A 246 -18.65 26.12 -9.90
C LYS A 246 -18.93 27.44 -9.17
N ALA A 247 -20.20 27.75 -8.99
CA ALA A 247 -20.66 28.96 -8.34
C ALA A 247 -22.05 28.77 -7.73
N ASP A 248 -22.43 29.70 -6.84
CA ASP A 248 -23.82 29.84 -6.43
C ASP A 248 -24.66 30.24 -7.66
N LEU A 249 -25.90 29.74 -7.76
CA LEU A 249 -26.83 30.00 -8.87
C LEU A 249 -27.38 31.44 -8.81
N THR A 250 -26.49 32.41 -9.00
CA THR A 250 -26.75 33.86 -8.94
C THR A 250 -25.83 34.57 -9.91
N PHE A 251 -26.19 35.79 -10.30
CA PHE A 251 -25.33 36.65 -11.11
C PHE A 251 -23.96 36.91 -10.45
N GLU A 252 -23.93 37.12 -9.14
CA GLU A 252 -22.68 37.32 -8.40
C GLU A 252 -21.80 36.06 -8.38
N GLY A 253 -22.42 34.88 -8.37
CA GLY A 253 -21.73 33.61 -8.56
C GLY A 253 -21.10 33.51 -9.94
N LEU A 254 -21.84 33.88 -11.00
CA LEU A 254 -21.32 33.94 -12.36
C LEU A 254 -20.11 34.88 -12.45
N ARG A 255 -20.20 36.08 -11.85
CA ARG A 255 -19.14 37.09 -11.88
C ARG A 255 -17.79 36.59 -11.33
N GLN A 256 -17.78 35.56 -10.48
CA GLN A 256 -16.54 34.97 -9.96
C GLN A 256 -15.64 34.39 -11.06
N ILE A 257 -16.20 33.96 -12.20
CA ILE A 257 -15.41 33.38 -13.29
C ILE A 257 -14.43 34.39 -13.92
N LEU A 258 -14.67 35.70 -13.75
CA LEU A 258 -13.75 36.74 -14.21
C LEU A 258 -12.43 36.72 -13.44
N ALA A 259 -12.49 36.39 -12.16
CA ALA A 259 -11.31 36.30 -11.29
C ALA A 259 -10.71 34.88 -11.28
N GLU A 260 -11.57 33.86 -11.39
CA GLU A 260 -11.22 32.44 -11.27
C GLU A 260 -11.81 31.63 -12.44
N PRO A 261 -11.25 31.73 -13.66
CA PRO A 261 -11.73 31.05 -14.86
C PRO A 261 -11.75 29.51 -14.76
N GLU A 262 -10.94 28.92 -13.87
CA GLU A 262 -10.93 27.49 -13.56
C GLU A 262 -12.23 26.96 -12.95
N ARG A 263 -13.15 27.87 -12.57
CA ARG A 263 -14.52 27.55 -12.18
C ARG A 263 -15.40 27.11 -13.34
N ILE A 264 -14.90 27.13 -14.57
CA ILE A 264 -15.63 26.70 -15.76
C ILE A 264 -15.09 25.35 -16.21
N PHE A 265 -16.00 24.43 -16.51
CA PHE A 265 -15.67 23.13 -17.08
C PHE A 265 -16.65 22.81 -18.22
N PHE A 266 -16.15 22.46 -19.40
CA PHE A 266 -17.00 22.27 -20.57
C PHE A 266 -17.62 20.88 -20.64
N ASP A 267 -16.97 19.89 -20.02
CA ASP A 267 -17.47 18.52 -19.85
C ASP A 267 -18.07 18.34 -18.45
N GLU A 268 -18.62 17.16 -18.14
CA GLU A 268 -19.07 16.85 -16.78
C GLU A 268 -17.86 16.77 -15.81
N PRO A 269 -17.84 17.54 -14.71
CA PRO A 269 -16.72 17.52 -13.76
C PRO A 269 -16.53 16.15 -13.11
N ASP A 270 -15.28 15.72 -12.95
CA ASP A 270 -14.92 14.40 -12.39
C ASP A 270 -15.57 14.11 -11.04
N ILE A 271 -15.72 15.13 -10.19
CA ILE A 271 -16.34 14.99 -8.87
C ILE A 271 -17.82 14.56 -8.98
N ILE A 272 -18.55 15.05 -9.99
CA ILE A 272 -19.96 14.67 -10.24
C ILE A 272 -20.03 13.19 -10.64
N ASN A 273 -19.13 12.76 -11.54
CA ASN A 273 -19.05 11.36 -11.95
C ASN A 273 -18.68 10.44 -10.77
N ARG A 274 -17.75 10.86 -9.90
CA ARG A 274 -17.36 10.12 -8.69
C ARG A 274 -18.52 9.95 -7.71
N ILE A 275 -19.28 11.02 -7.47
CA ILE A 275 -20.49 10.97 -6.62
C ILE A 275 -21.52 10.01 -7.22
N ARG A 276 -21.80 10.10 -8.52
CA ARG A 276 -22.77 9.21 -9.19
C ARG A 276 -22.38 7.74 -9.09
N LYS A 277 -21.08 7.42 -9.23
CA LYS A 277 -20.57 6.05 -9.16
C LYS A 277 -20.49 5.49 -7.74
N ASN A 278 -20.25 6.32 -6.74
CA ASN A 278 -20.06 5.88 -5.35
C ASN A 278 -20.70 6.89 -4.37
N PRO A 279 -22.03 7.06 -4.39
CA PRO A 279 -22.70 8.07 -3.57
C PRO A 279 -22.60 7.78 -2.07
N ASP A 280 -22.35 6.53 -1.70
CA ASP A 280 -22.09 6.05 -0.34
C ASP A 280 -20.74 6.54 0.23
N LYS A 281 -19.85 7.12 -0.58
CA LYS A 281 -18.53 7.60 -0.13
C LYS A 281 -18.49 9.10 0.20
N PHE A 282 -19.59 9.82 -0.01
CA PHE A 282 -19.67 11.27 0.18
C PHE A 282 -20.69 11.62 1.24
N ILE A 283 -20.29 12.43 2.23
CA ILE A 283 -21.18 12.94 3.27
C ILE A 283 -21.88 14.17 2.72
N LYS A 284 -23.21 14.19 2.81
CA LYS A 284 -24.07 15.29 2.35
C LYS A 284 -24.38 16.28 3.47
N TYR A 285 -24.76 15.76 4.65
CA TYR A 285 -25.10 16.57 5.82
C TYR A 285 -24.57 15.95 7.11
N LEU A 286 -24.20 16.81 8.05
CA LEU A 286 -24.14 16.49 9.47
C LEU A 286 -25.34 17.13 10.17
N GLU A 287 -26.09 16.33 10.90
CA GLU A 287 -27.16 16.79 11.78
C GLU A 287 -26.74 16.61 13.23
N VAL A 288 -26.93 17.66 14.03
CA VAL A 288 -26.70 17.62 15.47
C VAL A 288 -27.90 18.26 16.17
N ARG A 289 -28.52 17.53 17.08
CA ARG A 289 -29.68 18.01 17.82
C ARG A 289 -29.60 17.60 19.28
N ARG A 290 -30.48 18.19 20.10
CA ARG A 290 -30.65 17.73 21.47
C ARG A 290 -31.58 16.54 21.52
N THR A 291 -31.33 15.65 22.47
CA THR A 291 -32.28 14.58 22.77
C THR A 291 -33.57 15.18 23.33
N THR A 292 -34.69 14.48 23.18
CA THR A 292 -36.00 14.93 23.67
C THR A 292 -36.05 15.17 25.18
N ASN A 293 -35.18 14.48 25.93
CA ASN A 293 -35.07 14.57 27.39
C ASN A 293 -33.93 15.51 27.85
N ALA A 294 -33.40 16.36 26.97
CA ALA A 294 -32.31 17.27 27.32
C ALA A 294 -32.77 18.31 28.36
N THR A 295 -32.02 18.43 29.45
CA THR A 295 -32.27 19.36 30.56
C THR A 295 -31.31 20.55 30.57
N MET A 296 -30.33 20.58 29.66
CA MET A 296 -29.36 21.67 29.58
C MET A 296 -30.03 23.00 29.20
N SER A 297 -29.71 24.07 29.93
CA SER A 297 -30.21 25.43 29.66
C SER A 297 -29.45 26.15 28.54
N GLU A 298 -28.27 25.65 28.17
CA GLU A 298 -27.40 26.23 27.15
C GLU A 298 -27.95 26.00 25.73
N LYS A 299 -27.77 26.97 24.82
CA LYS A 299 -28.26 26.89 23.44
C LYS A 299 -27.39 26.05 22.48
N TRP A 300 -26.42 25.30 23.00
CA TRP A 300 -25.52 24.52 22.15
C TRP A 300 -26.26 23.40 21.40
N PHE A 301 -25.83 23.14 20.16
CA PHE A 301 -26.30 22.02 19.33
C PHE A 301 -27.83 21.92 19.18
N GLU A 302 -28.50 23.06 19.09
CA GLU A 302 -29.94 23.15 18.89
C GLU A 302 -30.30 23.02 17.41
N ASN A 303 -30.61 21.81 16.96
CA ASN A 303 -31.04 21.49 15.59
C ASN A 303 -30.14 22.08 14.50
N ILE A 304 -28.84 21.79 14.61
CA ILE A 304 -27.84 22.22 13.64
C ILE A 304 -27.84 21.24 12.48
N SER A 305 -27.99 21.76 11.25
CA SER A 305 -27.75 21.02 10.01
C SER A 305 -26.64 21.71 9.24
N ILE A 306 -25.54 20.99 9.04
CA ILE A 306 -24.33 21.46 8.34
C ILE A 306 -24.23 20.69 7.02
N PRO A 307 -24.55 21.31 5.87
CA PRO A 307 -24.25 20.71 4.58
C PRO A 307 -22.73 20.68 4.36
N LEU A 308 -22.24 19.59 3.78
CA LEU A 308 -20.84 19.42 3.45
C LEU A 308 -20.66 19.44 1.93
N ASN A 309 -19.61 20.14 1.47
CA ASN A 309 -19.19 20.08 0.08
C ASN A 309 -18.62 18.69 -0.21
N PRO A 310 -18.91 18.07 -1.38
CA PRO A 310 -18.36 16.76 -1.72
C PRO A 310 -16.85 16.78 -2.02
N GLY A 311 -16.27 17.97 -2.21
CA GLY A 311 -14.83 18.16 -2.39
C GLY A 311 -14.08 18.39 -1.08
N LEU A 312 -13.00 19.17 -1.15
CA LEU A 312 -12.25 19.58 0.03
C LEU A 312 -13.04 20.59 0.86
N VAL A 313 -13.26 20.28 2.13
CA VAL A 313 -13.87 21.20 3.10
C VAL A 313 -12.80 21.72 4.04
N ALA A 314 -12.54 23.03 3.99
CA ALA A 314 -11.64 23.71 4.91
C ALA A 314 -12.45 24.39 6.03
N VAL A 315 -12.15 24.08 7.30
CA VAL A 315 -12.85 24.64 8.46
C VAL A 315 -11.94 25.66 9.16
N ILE A 316 -12.23 26.94 8.97
CA ILE A 316 -11.43 28.05 9.49
C ILE A 316 -12.10 28.68 10.71
N GLY A 317 -11.32 29.00 11.74
CA GLY A 317 -11.82 29.73 12.90
C GLY A 317 -10.79 29.85 14.02
N ASN A 318 -11.06 30.73 14.98
CA ASN A 318 -10.18 30.98 16.13
C ASN A 318 -10.03 29.75 17.04
N LYS A 319 -9.01 29.73 17.90
CA LYS A 319 -8.86 28.66 18.91
C LYS A 319 -10.14 28.58 19.77
N GLY A 320 -10.66 27.37 19.96
CA GLY A 320 -11.91 27.14 20.69
C GLY A 320 -13.21 27.28 19.87
N SER A 321 -13.13 27.57 18.57
CA SER A 321 -14.32 27.75 17.70
C SER A 321 -15.09 26.47 17.33
N GLY A 322 -14.78 25.32 17.95
CA GLY A 322 -15.47 24.05 17.68
C GLY A 322 -14.99 23.23 16.48
N LYS A 323 -13.83 23.56 15.88
CA LYS A 323 -13.25 22.79 14.75
C LYS A 323 -13.09 21.30 15.06
N SER A 324 -12.43 20.98 16.17
CA SER A 324 -12.24 19.59 16.61
C SER A 324 -13.57 18.93 17.01
N ALA A 325 -14.56 19.71 17.47
CA ALA A 325 -15.88 19.17 17.76
C ALA A 325 -16.55 18.64 16.49
N LEU A 326 -16.48 19.40 15.40
CA LEU A 326 -17.03 18.99 14.11
C LEU A 326 -16.39 17.68 13.61
N THR A 327 -15.06 17.59 13.63
CA THR A 327 -14.35 16.39 13.15
C THR A 327 -14.62 15.17 14.03
N ASP A 328 -14.63 15.33 15.35
CA ASP A 328 -14.90 14.22 16.29
C ASP A 328 -16.34 13.69 16.15
N ILE A 329 -17.31 14.59 15.98
CA ILE A 329 -18.72 14.20 15.81
C ILE A 329 -18.91 13.41 14.52
N ILE A 330 -18.35 13.89 13.40
CA ILE A 330 -18.42 13.18 12.11
C ILE A 330 -17.79 11.79 12.23
N ALA A 331 -16.61 11.71 12.85
CA ALA A 331 -15.87 10.47 13.03
C ALA A 331 -16.62 9.45 13.93
N LEU A 332 -17.28 9.92 14.99
CA LEU A 332 -18.14 9.08 15.83
C LEU A 332 -19.35 8.53 15.07
N CYS A 333 -20.04 9.38 14.30
CA CYS A 333 -21.18 8.98 13.48
C CYS A 333 -20.79 8.05 12.33
N ALA A 334 -19.53 8.07 11.90
CA ALA A 334 -18.99 7.23 10.84
C ALA A 334 -18.27 5.96 11.32
N ASP A 335 -18.37 5.66 12.63
CA ASP A 335 -17.80 4.44 13.21
C ASP A 335 -16.29 4.30 13.00
N THR A 336 -15.53 5.40 13.17
CA THR A 336 -14.07 5.31 13.05
C THR A 336 -13.46 4.36 14.09
N THR A 337 -12.42 3.67 13.66
CA THR A 337 -11.58 2.82 14.52
C THR A 337 -10.66 3.65 15.42
N ASN A 338 -10.29 4.86 14.98
CA ASN A 338 -9.41 5.76 15.73
C ASN A 338 -10.19 6.59 16.76
N GLN A 339 -10.16 6.20 18.03
CA GLN A 339 -10.89 6.90 19.11
C GLN A 339 -10.05 7.93 19.88
N ASN A 340 -8.97 8.46 19.29
CA ASN A 340 -8.13 9.50 19.89
C ASN A 340 -8.80 10.89 19.83
N TRP A 341 -9.95 11.03 20.50
CA TRP A 341 -10.79 12.22 20.49
C TRP A 341 -10.06 13.47 21.00
N ALA A 342 -10.18 14.57 20.27
CA ALA A 342 -9.63 15.87 20.69
C ALA A 342 -10.64 16.69 21.52
N PHE A 343 -11.94 16.50 21.28
CA PHE A 343 -13.07 17.21 21.89
C PHE A 343 -13.99 16.29 22.70
N LEU A 344 -14.29 15.09 22.19
CA LEU A 344 -15.17 14.12 22.86
C LEU A 344 -14.43 13.34 23.98
N THR A 345 -13.81 14.05 24.91
CA THR A 345 -13.06 13.48 26.04
C THR A 345 -13.77 13.67 27.38
N PRO A 346 -13.51 12.84 28.40
CA PRO A 346 -14.05 13.01 29.75
C PRO A 346 -13.67 14.33 30.43
N THR A 347 -12.58 14.96 29.98
CA THR A 347 -12.08 16.27 30.45
C THR A 347 -12.69 17.46 29.71
N LYS A 348 -13.46 17.22 28.64
CA LYS A 348 -14.08 18.25 27.79
C LYS A 348 -15.58 17.98 27.63
N PHE A 349 -16.04 17.59 26.44
CA PHE A 349 -17.48 17.52 26.16
C PHE A 349 -18.18 16.32 26.81
N ARG A 350 -17.44 15.27 27.20
CA ARG A 350 -17.96 14.11 27.94
C ARG A 350 -17.87 14.25 29.46
N MET A 351 -17.68 15.47 29.96
CA MET A 351 -17.71 15.74 31.40
C MET A 351 -19.10 15.44 31.99
N SER A 352 -19.12 14.77 33.14
CA SER A 352 -20.35 14.36 33.82
C SER A 352 -21.05 15.47 34.61
N LYS A 353 -20.32 16.54 34.98
CA LYS A 353 -20.80 17.68 35.77
C LYS A 353 -20.68 19.00 34.99
N PRO A 354 -21.58 19.99 35.18
CA PRO A 354 -22.76 19.98 36.05
C PRO A 354 -23.90 19.08 35.56
N TYR A 355 -23.95 18.80 34.26
CA TYR A 355 -24.80 17.78 33.62
C TYR A 355 -24.04 17.19 32.42
N ASN A 356 -24.36 15.94 32.07
CA ASN A 356 -23.70 15.23 30.98
C ASN A 356 -24.21 15.72 29.62
N ARG A 357 -23.55 16.76 29.06
CA ARG A 357 -23.89 17.37 27.77
C ARG A 357 -23.91 16.35 26.64
N SER A 358 -22.88 15.51 26.58
CA SER A 358 -22.75 14.50 25.53
C SER A 358 -23.89 13.48 25.48
N LYS A 359 -24.49 13.09 26.62
CA LYS A 359 -25.67 12.21 26.67
C LYS A 359 -26.97 12.87 26.19
N GLN A 360 -27.00 14.19 26.20
CA GLN A 360 -28.16 15.00 25.85
C GLN A 360 -28.05 15.63 24.46
N THR A 361 -26.98 15.30 23.72
CA THR A 361 -26.75 15.75 22.35
C THR A 361 -26.57 14.52 21.48
N GLU A 362 -27.30 14.44 20.38
CA GLU A 362 -27.23 13.37 19.41
C GLU A 362 -26.89 13.89 18.02
N ALA A 363 -26.23 13.07 17.23
CA ALA A 363 -25.82 13.40 15.87
C ALA A 363 -26.00 12.22 14.91
N SER A 364 -26.18 12.56 13.64
CA SER A 364 -26.18 11.62 12.52
C SER A 364 -25.62 12.27 11.26
N ILE A 365 -25.02 11.46 10.40
CA ILE A 365 -24.59 11.88 9.07
C ILE A 365 -25.52 11.31 8.01
N GLN A 366 -25.82 12.11 6.98
CA GLN A 366 -26.51 11.66 5.77
C GLN A 366 -25.51 11.58 4.62
N TRP A 367 -25.56 10.49 3.87
CA TRP A 367 -24.73 10.24 2.69
C TRP A 367 -25.44 10.69 1.41
N PHE A 368 -24.71 10.82 0.30
CA PHE A 368 -25.31 11.26 -0.98
C PHE A 368 -26.29 10.25 -1.59
N ASP A 369 -26.21 8.97 -1.20
CA ASP A 369 -27.18 7.92 -1.56
C ASP A 369 -28.51 8.01 -0.79
N GLY A 370 -28.61 8.95 0.16
CA GLY A 370 -29.76 9.14 1.04
C GLY A 370 -29.73 8.27 2.29
N ALA A 371 -28.74 7.37 2.46
CA ALA A 371 -28.57 6.60 3.68
C ALA A 371 -28.18 7.51 4.85
N HIS A 372 -28.56 7.11 6.05
CA HIS A 372 -28.19 7.79 7.29
C HIS A 372 -27.34 6.86 8.16
N SER A 373 -26.39 7.42 8.90
CA SER A 373 -25.78 6.69 10.01
C SER A 373 -26.81 6.44 11.11
N THR A 374 -26.53 5.48 11.98
CA THR A 374 -27.24 5.37 13.25
C THR A 374 -27.12 6.68 14.01
N ILE A 375 -28.22 7.13 14.62
CA ILE A 375 -28.23 8.30 15.50
C ILE A 375 -27.48 7.93 16.78
N LYS A 376 -26.46 8.71 17.14
CA LYS A 376 -25.63 8.46 18.32
C LYS A 376 -25.65 9.64 19.26
N THR A 377 -25.76 9.37 20.57
CA THR A 377 -25.41 10.38 21.57
C THR A 377 -23.90 10.54 21.61
N LEU A 378 -23.42 11.76 21.88
CA LEU A 378 -22.00 12.10 21.74
C LEU A 378 -21.09 11.45 22.82
N ASP A 379 -21.67 10.71 23.77
CA ASP A 379 -20.96 9.89 24.76
C ASP A 379 -20.76 8.43 24.32
N MET A 380 -21.45 7.97 23.28
CA MET A 380 -21.33 6.61 22.77
C MET A 380 -19.92 6.32 22.23
N GLN A 381 -19.58 5.03 22.17
CA GLN A 381 -18.38 4.56 21.48
C GLN A 381 -18.70 4.25 20.02
N SER A 382 -17.65 4.18 19.19
CA SER A 382 -17.77 3.62 17.83
C SER A 382 -18.13 2.14 17.91
N ASP A 383 -19.04 1.70 17.06
CA ASP A 383 -19.39 0.30 16.84
C ASP A 383 -18.38 -0.28 15.84
N LEU A 384 -17.39 -1.01 16.37
CA LEU A 384 -16.31 -1.61 15.59
C LEU A 384 -16.77 -2.76 14.67
N THR A 385 -18.05 -3.15 14.73
CA THR A 385 -18.63 -4.12 13.80
C THR A 385 -19.12 -3.48 12.49
N GLN A 386 -19.27 -2.15 12.47
CA GLN A 386 -19.66 -1.40 11.28
C GLN A 386 -18.45 -1.14 10.37
N PRO A 387 -18.67 -1.00 9.05
CA PRO A 387 -17.60 -0.60 8.13
C PRO A 387 -17.14 0.82 8.41
N GLU A 388 -15.83 1.02 8.57
CA GLU A 388 -15.22 2.34 8.72
C GLU A 388 -15.28 3.10 7.39
N ARG A 389 -16.27 3.99 7.24
CA ARG A 389 -16.47 4.79 6.02
C ARG A 389 -15.69 6.11 6.02
N VAL A 390 -15.27 6.58 7.20
CA VAL A 390 -14.47 7.80 7.37
C VAL A 390 -13.20 7.47 8.13
N LYS A 391 -12.05 7.80 7.53
CA LYS A 391 -10.78 7.76 8.25
C LYS A 391 -10.59 9.04 9.04
N TYR A 392 -10.49 8.91 10.35
CA TYR A 392 -10.26 10.02 11.25
C TYR A 392 -8.80 10.10 11.67
N ILE A 393 -8.21 11.28 11.48
CA ILE A 393 -6.83 11.58 11.84
C ILE A 393 -6.86 12.79 12.79
N PRO A 394 -6.85 12.56 14.13
CA PRO A 394 -6.86 13.64 15.11
C PRO A 394 -5.57 14.46 15.08
N GLN A 395 -5.67 15.74 15.44
CA GLN A 395 -4.51 16.63 15.57
C GLN A 395 -3.47 16.07 16.56
N ASN A 396 -3.90 15.66 17.76
CA ASN A 396 -2.99 15.10 18.78
C ASN A 396 -2.26 13.85 18.28
N PHE A 397 -2.90 13.05 17.42
CA PHE A 397 -2.32 11.84 16.88
C PHE A 397 -1.18 12.16 15.89
N LEU A 398 -1.38 13.14 15.01
CA LEU A 398 -0.32 13.64 14.13
C LEU A 398 0.83 14.26 14.94
N GLU A 399 0.52 15.06 15.96
CA GLU A 399 1.54 15.65 16.83
C GLU A 399 2.37 14.57 17.51
N THR A 400 1.74 13.53 18.04
CA THR A 400 2.41 12.39 18.71
C THR A 400 3.28 11.60 17.73
N LEU A 401 2.75 11.28 16.55
CA LEU A 401 3.49 10.57 15.49
C LEU A 401 4.76 11.32 15.04
N CYS A 402 4.75 12.65 15.08
CA CYS A 402 5.87 13.47 14.64
C CYS A 402 6.83 13.89 15.77
N THR A 403 6.57 13.55 17.04
CA THR A 403 7.40 13.97 18.19
C THR A 403 8.20 12.87 18.86
N THR A 404 7.92 11.59 18.63
CA THR A 404 8.69 10.50 19.25
C THR A 404 10.04 10.32 18.56
N GLU A 405 11.14 10.27 19.35
CA GLU A 405 12.48 9.88 18.88
C GLU A 405 12.57 8.39 18.45
N ASP A 406 11.53 7.61 18.76
CA ASP A 406 11.40 6.20 18.41
C ASP A 406 10.42 6.05 17.22
N ASP A 407 10.98 5.94 16.01
CA ASP A 407 10.28 5.99 14.71
C ASP A 407 9.31 4.82 14.45
N GLN A 408 9.21 3.85 15.35
CA GLN A 408 8.56 2.57 15.08
C GLN A 408 7.03 2.68 14.91
N GLN A 409 6.36 3.59 15.62
CA GLN A 409 4.92 3.83 15.43
C GLN A 409 4.62 4.49 14.08
N PHE A 410 5.44 5.45 13.68
CA PHE A 410 5.31 6.12 12.39
C PHE A 410 5.61 5.15 11.22
N GLU A 411 6.67 4.35 11.35
CA GLU A 411 7.01 3.33 10.37
C GLU A 411 5.87 2.31 10.19
N ASN A 412 5.24 1.87 11.28
CA ASN A 412 4.11 0.95 11.22
C ASN A 412 2.89 1.54 10.51
N GLU A 413 2.56 2.81 10.75
CA GLU A 413 1.47 3.48 10.03
C GLU A 413 1.82 3.69 8.54
N LEU A 414 3.06 4.04 8.21
CA LEU A 414 3.52 4.10 6.83
C LEU A 414 3.39 2.75 6.12
N LYS A 415 3.79 1.65 6.76
CA LYS A 415 3.64 0.28 6.21
C LYS A 415 2.18 -0.04 5.89
N LYS A 416 1.23 0.34 6.78
CA LYS A 416 -0.22 0.17 6.53
C LYS A 416 -0.70 0.98 5.33
N ILE A 417 -0.25 2.22 5.19
CA ILE A 417 -0.61 3.09 4.05
C ILE A 417 -0.06 2.49 2.75
N ILE A 418 1.22 2.13 2.72
CA ILE A 418 1.86 1.50 1.55
C ILE A 418 1.07 0.26 1.11
N PHE A 419 0.72 -0.61 2.06
CA PHE A 419 -0.08 -1.81 1.77
C PHE A 419 -1.43 -1.51 1.10
N GLN A 420 -2.11 -0.42 1.49
CA GLN A 420 -3.41 -0.04 0.93
C GLN A 420 -3.32 0.42 -0.53
N TYR A 421 -2.20 1.01 -0.94
CA TYR A 421 -1.95 1.44 -2.31
C TYR A 421 -1.45 0.32 -3.23
N LEU A 422 -1.01 -0.82 -2.68
CA LEU A 422 -0.63 -1.98 -3.49
C LEU A 422 -1.85 -2.59 -4.18
N GLU A 423 -1.72 -2.90 -5.47
CA GLU A 423 -2.74 -3.62 -6.22
C GLU A 423 -2.96 -5.03 -5.63
N PRO A 424 -4.17 -5.60 -5.71
CA PRO A 424 -4.45 -6.93 -5.14
C PRO A 424 -3.49 -8.03 -5.60
N ALA A 425 -3.04 -7.99 -6.85
CA ALA A 425 -2.07 -8.94 -7.41
C ALA A 425 -0.69 -8.86 -6.71
N GLN A 426 -0.29 -7.68 -6.26
CA GLN A 426 1.00 -7.44 -5.59
C GLN A 426 0.96 -7.78 -4.10
N ARG A 427 -0.19 -8.14 -3.55
CA ARG A 427 -0.34 -8.50 -2.12
C ARG A 427 -0.07 -9.97 -1.85
N PHE A 428 0.06 -10.80 -2.88
CA PHE A 428 0.30 -12.26 -2.76
C PHE A 428 -0.71 -12.99 -1.84
N GLY A 429 -1.93 -12.45 -1.69
CA GLY A 429 -2.96 -13.01 -0.80
C GLY A 429 -2.72 -12.75 0.70
N LEU A 430 -1.77 -11.89 1.06
CA LEU A 430 -1.40 -11.57 2.45
C LEU A 430 -2.12 -10.29 2.93
N ASN A 431 -2.20 -10.11 4.25
CA ASN A 431 -3.04 -9.09 4.88
C ASN A 431 -2.30 -7.82 5.35
N ASP A 432 -0.97 -7.83 5.31
CA ASP A 432 -0.13 -6.70 5.70
C ASP A 432 1.22 -6.73 4.97
N LEU A 433 1.92 -5.58 4.98
CA LEU A 433 3.19 -5.41 4.28
C LEU A 433 4.33 -6.24 4.89
N GLU A 434 4.29 -6.48 6.20
CA GLU A 434 5.33 -7.23 6.90
C GLU A 434 5.29 -8.71 6.51
N SER A 435 4.09 -9.26 6.37
CA SER A 435 3.84 -10.60 5.83
C SER A 435 4.35 -10.71 4.38
N ILE A 436 4.15 -9.68 3.54
CA ILE A 436 4.69 -9.66 2.17
C ILE A 436 6.23 -9.69 2.20
N ILE A 437 6.85 -8.84 3.04
CA ILE A 437 8.30 -8.81 3.19
C ILE A 437 8.81 -10.18 3.64
N ASN A 438 8.18 -10.77 4.65
CA ASN A 438 8.55 -12.09 5.16
C ASN A 438 8.37 -13.20 4.11
N TYR A 439 7.30 -13.15 3.31
CA TYR A 439 7.07 -14.09 2.21
C TYR A 439 8.17 -14.00 1.15
N LEU A 440 8.52 -12.80 0.71
CA LEU A 440 9.56 -12.57 -0.31
C LEU A 440 10.97 -12.86 0.22
N THR A 441 11.19 -12.74 1.53
CA THR A 441 12.51 -12.92 2.16
C THR A 441 12.69 -14.27 2.86
N LYS A 442 11.66 -15.14 2.89
CA LYS A 442 11.68 -16.43 3.62
C LYS A 442 12.93 -17.26 3.31
N GLU A 443 13.20 -17.50 2.02
CA GLU A 443 14.36 -18.30 1.57
C GLU A 443 15.69 -17.61 1.86
N ASN A 444 15.78 -16.30 1.65
CA ASN A 444 16.99 -15.53 1.96
C ASN A 444 17.31 -15.56 3.47
N ASN A 445 16.28 -15.46 4.32
CA ASN A 445 16.42 -15.55 5.77
C ASN A 445 16.80 -16.97 6.23
N ALA A 446 16.22 -18.01 5.61
CA ALA A 446 16.61 -19.40 5.86
C ALA A 446 18.08 -19.62 5.51
N SER A 447 18.51 -19.19 4.32
CA SER A 447 19.92 -19.26 3.90
C SER A 447 20.86 -18.49 4.83
N CYS A 448 20.47 -17.29 5.27
CA CYS A 448 21.24 -16.53 6.25
C CYS A 448 21.39 -17.28 7.58
N ASN A 449 20.33 -17.96 8.04
CA ASN A 449 20.37 -18.74 9.28
C ASN A 449 21.26 -19.98 9.15
N ASP A 450 21.24 -20.65 7.99
CA ASP A 450 22.13 -21.78 7.71
C ASP A 450 23.60 -21.36 7.73
N ILE A 451 23.92 -20.23 7.07
CA ILE A 451 25.28 -19.64 7.10
C ILE A 451 25.68 -19.27 8.53
N LYS A 452 24.79 -18.64 9.31
CA LYS A 452 25.06 -18.33 10.72
C LYS A 452 25.35 -19.58 11.54
N SER A 453 24.61 -20.66 11.31
CA SER A 453 24.82 -21.94 11.99
C SER A 453 26.18 -22.56 11.62
N LEU A 454 26.56 -22.50 10.33
CA LEU A 454 27.87 -22.94 9.87
C LEU A 454 29.01 -22.13 10.51
N ILE A 455 28.90 -20.80 10.52
CA ILE A 455 29.86 -19.92 11.18
C ILE A 455 29.98 -20.27 12.66
N LYS A 456 28.86 -20.54 13.34
CA LYS A 456 28.85 -20.94 14.75
C LYS A 456 29.59 -22.27 14.98
N SER A 457 29.40 -23.26 14.12
CA SER A 457 30.12 -24.54 14.19
C SER A 457 31.62 -24.32 14.01
N ILE A 458 32.04 -23.61 12.97
CA ILE A 458 33.46 -23.34 12.70
C ILE A 458 34.08 -22.58 13.86
N ASN A 459 33.40 -21.58 14.41
CA ASN A 459 33.89 -20.85 15.58
C ASN A 459 34.06 -21.76 16.80
N THR A 460 33.20 -22.77 16.96
CA THR A 460 33.34 -23.74 18.05
C THR A 460 34.60 -24.58 17.86
N ASP A 461 34.85 -25.06 16.64
CA ASP A 461 36.05 -25.83 16.29
C ASP A 461 37.33 -24.98 16.50
N ILE A 462 37.31 -23.71 16.10
CA ILE A 462 38.43 -22.77 16.33
C ILE A 462 38.69 -22.63 17.83
N ILE A 463 37.66 -22.42 18.65
CA ILE A 463 37.80 -22.28 20.11
C ILE A 463 38.43 -23.53 20.72
N GLU A 464 38.03 -24.73 20.28
CA GLU A 464 38.59 -26.00 20.75
C GLU A 464 40.07 -26.13 20.37
N LEU A 465 40.44 -25.80 19.13
CA LEU A 465 41.83 -25.84 18.65
C LEU A 465 42.71 -24.78 19.34
N GLU A 466 42.19 -23.58 19.57
CA GLU A 466 42.89 -22.52 20.30
C GLU A 466 43.12 -22.90 21.77
N ALA A 467 42.16 -23.59 22.40
CA ALA A 467 42.33 -24.11 23.75
C ALA A 467 43.52 -25.09 23.85
N MET A 468 43.78 -25.88 22.80
CA MET A 468 44.93 -26.80 22.71
C MET A 468 46.28 -26.07 22.55
N LEU A 469 46.29 -24.80 22.11
CA LEU A 469 47.50 -23.98 21.98
C LEU A 469 47.90 -23.28 23.29
N THR A 470 47.06 -23.36 24.33
CA THR A 470 47.34 -22.70 25.61
C THR A 470 48.50 -23.34 26.35
N LEU A 471 49.28 -22.51 27.07
CA LEU A 471 50.39 -22.97 27.92
C LEU A 471 49.92 -23.96 28.99
N SER A 472 48.69 -23.81 29.50
CA SER A 472 48.10 -24.74 30.46
C SER A 472 47.85 -26.14 29.87
N TYR A 473 47.36 -26.21 28.63
CA TYR A 473 47.16 -27.49 27.95
C TYR A 473 48.50 -28.16 27.66
N LYS A 474 49.49 -27.38 27.17
CA LYS A 474 50.86 -27.87 26.99
C LYS A 474 51.47 -28.40 28.30
N SER A 475 51.37 -27.65 29.40
CA SER A 475 51.86 -28.10 30.70
C SER A 475 51.11 -29.32 31.24
N LYS A 476 49.81 -29.47 30.95
CA LYS A 476 49.06 -30.69 31.28
C LYS A 476 49.63 -31.91 30.57
N ILE A 477 49.85 -31.82 29.25
CA ILE A 477 50.44 -32.90 28.45
C ILE A 477 51.88 -33.19 28.89
N GLU A 478 52.69 -32.16 29.19
CA GLU A 478 54.05 -32.33 29.72
C GLU A 478 54.07 -33.04 31.07
N ASN A 479 53.13 -32.73 31.96
CA ASN A 479 52.98 -33.41 33.25
C ASN A 479 52.52 -34.87 33.10
N GLU A 480 51.58 -35.15 32.20
CA GLU A 480 51.15 -36.51 31.89
C GLU A 480 52.31 -37.33 31.29
N LEU A 481 53.11 -36.74 30.40
CA LEU A 481 54.31 -37.35 29.85
C LEU A 481 55.33 -37.66 30.95
N LYS A 482 55.59 -36.70 31.85
CA LYS A 482 56.51 -36.89 32.98
C LYS A 482 56.04 -38.01 33.90
N TYR A 483 54.75 -38.05 34.22
CA TYR A 483 54.15 -39.12 35.02
C TYR A 483 54.32 -40.50 34.36
N LYS A 484 54.10 -40.59 33.04
CA LYS A 484 54.34 -41.83 32.27
C LYS A 484 55.82 -42.24 32.24
N GLN A 485 56.74 -41.27 32.14
CA GLN A 485 58.18 -41.53 32.21
C GLN A 485 58.61 -42.03 33.60
N GLU A 486 58.05 -41.47 34.68
CA GLU A 486 58.28 -41.96 36.04
C GLU A 486 57.74 -43.38 36.23
N GLN A 487 56.56 -43.71 35.68
CA GLN A 487 56.04 -45.09 35.67
C GLN A 487 57.00 -46.04 34.95
N LEU A 488 57.54 -45.66 33.79
CA LEU A 488 58.49 -46.47 33.04
C LEU A 488 59.83 -46.66 33.78
N SER A 489 60.32 -45.60 34.43
CA SER A 489 61.54 -45.66 35.24
C SER A 489 61.37 -46.60 36.45
N ASN A 490 60.23 -46.50 37.14
CA ASN A 490 59.89 -47.41 38.23
C ASN A 490 59.75 -48.86 37.74
N ALA A 491 59.16 -49.05 36.56
CA ALA A 491 59.11 -50.37 35.90
C ALA A 491 60.53 -50.90 35.61
N GLN A 492 61.47 -50.07 35.13
CA GLN A 492 62.86 -50.50 34.91
C GLN A 492 63.57 -50.89 36.21
N LEU A 493 63.36 -50.12 37.29
CA LEU A 493 63.96 -50.39 38.60
C LEU A 493 63.41 -51.68 39.24
N ALA A 494 62.20 -52.09 38.87
CA ALA A 494 61.59 -53.34 39.30
C ALA A 494 62.13 -54.60 38.58
N LYS A 495 63.25 -54.50 37.84
CA LYS A 495 63.86 -55.64 37.16
C LYS A 495 64.30 -56.72 38.17
N PRO A 496 63.81 -57.97 38.04
CA PRO A 496 64.17 -59.06 38.96
C PRO A 496 65.68 -59.32 38.98
N GLN A 497 66.23 -59.59 40.17
CA GLN A 497 67.66 -59.91 40.34
C GLN A 497 68.00 -61.25 39.69
N GLU A 498 69.15 -61.30 39.01
CA GLU A 498 69.59 -62.45 38.23
C GLU A 498 70.00 -63.62 39.14
N VAL A 499 69.26 -64.74 39.04
CA VAL A 499 69.55 -65.98 39.77
C VAL A 499 70.49 -66.86 38.94
N ALA A 500 71.57 -67.38 39.56
CA ALA A 500 72.56 -68.21 38.89
C ALA A 500 71.93 -69.49 38.33
N LYS A 501 72.22 -69.78 37.06
CA LYS A 501 71.73 -70.98 36.35
C LYS A 501 72.26 -72.25 37.05
N PRO A 502 71.40 -73.17 37.51
CA PRO A 502 71.85 -74.40 38.18
C PRO A 502 72.78 -75.24 37.29
N SER A 503 73.88 -75.75 37.85
CA SER A 503 74.79 -76.68 37.19
C SER A 503 74.16 -78.08 37.09
N LEU A 504 74.04 -78.57 35.86
CA LEU A 504 73.45 -79.87 35.50
C LEU A 504 74.34 -81.04 35.96
N GLU A 505 73.79 -81.98 36.74
CA GLU A 505 74.24 -83.38 36.78
C GLU A 505 73.03 -84.34 36.87
N ASP A 506 72.77 -85.00 35.73
CA ASP A 506 72.20 -86.35 35.49
C ASP A 506 70.88 -86.83 36.14
N ASP A 507 69.74 -86.29 35.67
CA ASP A 507 68.43 -86.98 35.68
C ASP A 507 67.78 -86.99 34.27
N PRO A 508 67.61 -88.16 33.61
CA PRO A 508 66.92 -88.29 32.32
C PRO A 508 65.48 -87.73 32.29
N ASN A 509 64.79 -87.69 33.44
CA ASN A 509 63.45 -87.12 33.54
C ASN A 509 63.46 -85.58 33.52
N ALA A 510 64.50 -84.95 34.05
CA ALA A 510 64.66 -83.49 34.06
C ALA A 510 64.92 -82.95 32.64
N LYS A 511 65.61 -83.71 31.78
CA LYS A 511 65.89 -83.31 30.39
C LYS A 511 64.63 -83.31 29.51
N LYS A 512 63.78 -84.32 29.64
CA LYS A 512 62.50 -84.41 28.92
C LYS A 512 61.48 -83.36 29.41
N ALA A 513 61.41 -83.15 30.72
CA ALA A 513 60.59 -82.09 31.31
C ALA A 513 61.01 -80.69 30.83
N LYS A 514 62.31 -80.46 30.63
CA LYS A 514 62.83 -79.20 30.10
C LYS A 514 62.50 -78.96 28.62
N GLU A 515 62.64 -79.99 27.77
CA GLU A 515 62.24 -79.91 26.35
C GLU A 515 60.73 -79.65 26.20
N ASP A 516 59.90 -80.30 27.04
CA ASP A 516 58.45 -80.06 27.07
C ASP A 516 58.10 -78.65 27.59
N ILE A 517 58.85 -78.11 28.57
CA ILE A 517 58.70 -76.72 29.04
C ILE A 517 59.07 -75.73 27.93
N GLU A 518 60.22 -75.90 27.26
CA GLU A 518 60.66 -75.00 26.18
C GLU A 518 59.68 -75.02 25.00
N LYS A 519 59.18 -76.21 24.60
CA LYS A 519 58.20 -76.35 23.53
C LYS A 519 56.85 -75.72 23.86
N ASN A 520 56.34 -75.93 25.08
CA ASN A 520 55.10 -75.32 25.52
C ASN A 520 55.24 -73.80 25.74
N GLN A 521 56.40 -73.32 26.15
CA GLN A 521 56.69 -71.87 26.24
C GLN A 521 56.72 -71.20 24.86
N GLU A 522 57.38 -71.80 23.87
CA GLU A 522 57.41 -71.29 22.49
C GLU A 522 55.99 -71.30 21.87
N PHE A 523 55.21 -72.33 22.15
CA PHE A 523 53.80 -72.42 21.74
C PHE A 523 52.94 -71.34 22.40
N CYS A 524 53.08 -71.11 23.72
CA CYS A 524 52.41 -70.03 24.43
C CYS A 524 52.78 -68.64 23.87
N LYS A 525 54.06 -68.40 23.54
CA LYS A 525 54.52 -67.14 22.93
C LYS A 525 53.92 -66.90 21.55
N THR A 526 53.82 -67.95 20.75
CA THR A 526 53.18 -67.89 19.42
C THR A 526 51.69 -67.59 19.54
N ILE A 527 50.99 -68.26 20.47
CA ILE A 527 49.56 -67.99 20.71
C ILE A 527 49.35 -66.57 21.25
N LEU A 528 50.19 -66.07 22.16
CA LEU A 528 50.14 -64.69 22.66
C LEU A 528 50.19 -63.66 21.53
N THR A 529 51.12 -63.84 20.59
CA THR A 529 51.26 -62.95 19.42
C THR A 529 49.99 -62.98 18.55
N SER A 530 49.41 -64.16 18.35
CA SER A 530 48.15 -64.32 17.61
C SER A 530 46.95 -63.73 18.36
N LEU A 531 46.89 -63.87 19.69
CA LEU A 531 45.87 -63.26 20.53
C LEU A 531 45.95 -61.73 20.52
N GLN A 532 47.16 -61.16 20.48
CA GLN A 532 47.35 -59.71 20.35
C GLN A 532 46.83 -59.21 19.01
N LYS A 533 47.22 -59.85 17.89
CA LYS A 533 46.70 -59.53 16.55
C LYS A 533 45.17 -59.61 16.47
N LEU A 534 44.56 -60.61 17.10
CA LEU A 534 43.10 -60.75 17.15
C LEU A 534 42.43 -59.66 17.98
N ASN A 535 43.06 -59.19 19.06
CA ASN A 535 42.54 -58.05 19.83
C ASN A 535 42.64 -56.75 19.04
N ASP A 536 43.76 -56.51 18.33
CA ASP A 536 43.93 -55.33 17.48
C ASP A 536 42.89 -55.34 16.33
N GLU A 537 42.67 -56.51 15.71
CA GLU A 537 41.63 -56.71 14.70
C GLU A 537 40.22 -56.47 15.29
N ARG A 538 39.96 -56.95 16.52
CA ARG A 538 38.69 -56.72 17.23
C ARG A 538 38.42 -55.23 17.43
N GLU A 539 39.41 -54.48 17.93
CA GLU A 539 39.28 -53.05 18.17
C GLU A 539 39.05 -52.27 16.87
N ALA A 540 39.78 -52.62 15.80
CA ALA A 540 39.60 -52.03 14.48
C ALA A 540 38.19 -52.30 13.90
N ILE A 541 37.67 -53.53 14.03
CA ILE A 541 36.34 -53.89 13.56
C ILE A 541 35.24 -53.17 14.35
N ILE A 542 35.34 -53.11 15.68
CA ILE A 542 34.38 -52.38 16.52
C ILE A 542 34.30 -50.91 16.11
N LYS A 543 35.46 -50.27 15.94
CA LYS A 543 35.52 -48.87 15.49
C LYS A 543 34.90 -48.71 14.10
N LEU A 544 35.23 -49.59 13.15
CA LEU A 544 34.69 -49.53 11.79
C LEU A 544 33.17 -49.72 11.76
N ILE A 545 32.63 -50.63 12.57
CA ILE A 545 31.17 -50.80 12.72
C ILE A 545 30.54 -49.51 13.23
N GLN A 546 31.13 -48.87 14.25
CA GLN A 546 30.63 -47.60 14.79
C GLN A 546 30.64 -46.49 13.72
N ASP A 547 31.76 -46.29 13.04
CA ASP A 547 31.93 -45.26 12.01
C ASP A 547 30.92 -45.45 10.84
N ILE A 548 30.74 -46.69 10.39
CA ILE A 548 29.77 -47.03 9.33
C ILE A 548 28.33 -46.81 9.82
N THR A 549 28.03 -47.20 11.05
CA THR A 549 26.69 -47.00 11.66
C THR A 549 26.35 -45.51 11.76
N ASP A 550 27.26 -44.68 12.27
CA ASP A 550 27.06 -43.24 12.38
C ASP A 550 26.90 -42.58 11.00
N SER A 551 27.64 -43.06 10.00
CA SER A 551 27.49 -42.63 8.60
C SER A 551 26.10 -42.97 8.05
N LYS A 552 25.55 -44.15 8.36
CA LYS A 552 24.20 -44.58 7.95
C LYS A 552 23.15 -43.64 8.51
N VAL A 553 23.20 -43.37 9.81
CA VAL A 553 22.27 -42.46 10.51
C VAL A 553 22.32 -41.06 9.90
N ARG A 554 23.51 -40.59 9.52
CA ARG A 554 23.67 -39.29 8.84
C ARG A 554 23.01 -39.26 7.46
N LEU A 555 23.18 -40.32 6.67
CA LEU A 555 22.56 -40.45 5.35
C LEU A 555 21.03 -40.58 5.43
N GLU A 556 20.52 -41.33 6.41
CA GLU A 556 19.08 -41.45 6.68
C GLU A 556 18.45 -40.09 7.00
N ARG A 557 19.11 -39.30 7.86
CA ARG A 557 18.66 -37.94 8.19
C ARG A 557 18.62 -37.04 6.96
N PHE A 558 19.65 -37.10 6.12
CA PHE A 558 19.72 -36.32 4.89
C PHE A 558 18.62 -36.71 3.89
N TYR A 559 18.37 -38.01 3.73
CA TYR A 559 17.28 -38.51 2.90
C TYR A 559 15.91 -38.05 3.41
N ALA A 560 15.69 -38.11 4.72
CA ALA A 560 14.46 -37.64 5.36
C ALA A 560 14.25 -36.13 5.17
N GLN A 561 15.30 -35.32 5.26
CA GLN A 561 15.23 -33.87 5.00
C GLN A 561 14.77 -33.58 3.57
N ILE A 562 15.40 -34.19 2.56
CA ILE A 562 15.00 -34.01 1.16
C ILE A 562 13.55 -34.46 0.93
N THR A 563 13.16 -35.59 1.53
CA THR A 563 11.78 -36.11 1.41
C THR A 563 10.77 -35.16 2.05
N SER A 564 11.10 -34.58 3.20
CA SER A 564 10.26 -33.59 3.88
C SER A 564 10.08 -32.33 3.03
N THR A 565 11.16 -31.78 2.46
CA THR A 565 11.09 -30.61 1.57
C THR A 565 10.26 -30.90 0.32
N LYS A 566 10.41 -32.08 -0.28
CA LYS A 566 9.55 -32.49 -1.40
C LYS A 566 8.08 -32.51 -1.01
N ASN A 567 7.74 -33.07 0.14
CA ASN A 567 6.36 -33.12 0.59
C ASN A 567 5.78 -31.74 0.91
N GLU A 568 6.59 -30.81 1.44
CA GLU A 568 6.20 -29.41 1.63
C GLU A 568 5.90 -28.72 0.29
N LEU A 569 6.71 -28.97 -0.74
CA LEU A 569 6.57 -28.35 -2.06
C LEU A 569 5.53 -29.05 -2.96
N ARG A 570 5.19 -30.31 -2.70
CA ARG A 570 4.30 -31.14 -3.54
C ARG A 570 2.97 -30.46 -3.90
N PRO A 571 2.21 -29.84 -2.97
CA PRO A 571 0.95 -29.17 -3.31
C PRO A 571 1.12 -28.03 -4.32
N LEU A 572 2.22 -27.26 -4.24
CA LEU A 572 2.50 -26.17 -5.16
C LEU A 572 2.77 -26.70 -6.57
N TYR A 573 3.56 -27.77 -6.68
CA TYR A 573 3.90 -28.37 -7.98
C TYR A 573 2.68 -29.04 -8.63
N GLU A 574 1.88 -29.77 -7.85
CA GLU A 574 0.64 -30.42 -8.33
C GLU A 574 -0.38 -29.40 -8.83
N GLN A 575 -0.59 -28.28 -8.11
CA GLN A 575 -1.46 -27.18 -8.54
C GLN A 575 -1.04 -26.60 -9.90
N ASN A 576 0.25 -26.64 -10.22
CA ASN A 576 0.82 -26.15 -11.48
C ASN A 576 1.04 -27.27 -12.52
N LYS A 577 0.45 -28.45 -12.32
CA LYS A 577 0.57 -29.62 -13.21
C LYS A 577 2.02 -30.08 -13.42
N LEU A 578 2.86 -29.90 -12.41
CA LEU A 578 4.24 -30.38 -12.38
C LEU A 578 4.33 -31.57 -11.42
N ASP A 579 5.05 -32.61 -11.83
CA ASP A 579 5.35 -33.75 -10.97
C ASP A 579 6.71 -33.56 -10.30
N ILE A 580 6.70 -33.32 -8.99
CA ILE A 580 7.91 -33.10 -8.20
C ILE A 580 8.80 -34.36 -8.14
N ASP A 581 8.22 -35.56 -8.23
CA ASP A 581 8.97 -36.80 -8.21
C ASP A 581 9.69 -37.06 -9.53
N SER A 582 9.12 -36.56 -10.65
CA SER A 582 9.80 -36.53 -11.96
C SER A 582 10.90 -35.47 -12.05
N ILE A 583 10.79 -34.36 -11.32
CA ILE A 583 11.77 -33.26 -11.36
C ILE A 583 13.02 -33.60 -10.55
N MET A 584 12.87 -34.30 -9.41
CA MET A 584 13.98 -34.69 -8.56
C MET A 584 13.82 -36.14 -8.13
N THR A 585 14.65 -37.04 -8.64
CA THR A 585 14.65 -38.47 -8.25
C THR A 585 15.81 -38.75 -7.30
N LEU A 586 15.55 -39.40 -6.15
CA LEU A 586 16.57 -39.79 -5.18
C LEU A 586 16.35 -41.24 -4.73
N SER A 587 17.35 -42.08 -4.92
CA SER A 587 17.38 -43.45 -4.41
C SER A 587 18.33 -43.56 -3.21
N PHE A 588 17.90 -44.26 -2.17
CA PHE A 588 18.70 -44.55 -0.98
C PHE A 588 18.58 -46.03 -0.64
N HIS A 589 19.73 -46.69 -0.50
CA HIS A 589 19.87 -48.13 -0.38
C HIS A 589 20.57 -48.50 0.95
N PRO A 590 19.94 -48.26 2.11
CA PRO A 590 20.53 -48.56 3.42
C PRO A 590 20.88 -50.04 3.61
N GLU A 591 20.22 -50.93 2.88
CA GLU A 591 20.42 -52.37 2.91
C GLU A 591 21.86 -52.79 2.58
N LEU A 592 22.57 -52.03 1.72
CA LEU A 592 23.96 -52.31 1.37
C LEU A 592 24.90 -52.03 2.54
N ILE A 593 24.55 -51.04 3.38
CA ILE A 593 25.29 -50.70 4.59
C ILE A 593 25.04 -51.76 5.66
N ASP A 594 23.79 -52.19 5.81
CA ASP A 594 23.40 -53.25 6.75
C ASP A 594 24.11 -54.57 6.45
N GLN A 595 24.17 -54.97 5.17
CA GLN A 595 24.93 -56.15 4.74
C GLN A 595 26.40 -56.08 5.17
N LYS A 596 27.03 -54.90 5.08
CA LYS A 596 28.43 -54.74 5.48
C LYS A 596 28.62 -54.78 6.99
N ILE A 597 27.67 -54.21 7.75
CA ILE A 597 27.65 -54.29 9.21
C ILE A 597 27.50 -55.74 9.65
N ASP A 598 26.60 -56.51 9.02
CA ASP A 598 26.39 -57.93 9.30
C ASP A 598 27.64 -58.77 9.01
N GLU A 599 28.33 -58.51 7.90
CA GLU A 599 29.62 -59.15 7.57
C GLU A 599 30.67 -58.90 8.67
N LEU A 600 30.80 -57.65 9.12
CA LEU A 600 31.74 -57.27 10.17
C LEU A 600 31.37 -57.87 11.53
N ASN A 601 30.08 -57.91 11.87
CA ASN A 601 29.59 -58.57 13.08
C ASN A 601 29.83 -60.09 13.06
N GLY A 602 29.70 -60.73 11.90
CA GLY A 602 30.07 -62.15 11.72
C GLY A 602 31.55 -62.39 12.02
N ARG A 603 32.43 -61.56 11.45
CA ARG A 603 33.87 -61.61 11.75
C ARG A 603 34.19 -61.33 13.22
N LEU A 604 33.48 -60.38 13.83
CA LEU A 604 33.62 -60.06 15.25
C LEU A 604 33.22 -61.24 16.14
N ALA A 605 32.14 -61.95 15.80
CA ALA A 605 31.72 -63.16 16.49
C ALA A 605 32.77 -64.27 16.39
N ASP A 606 33.37 -64.48 15.21
CA ASP A 606 34.47 -65.42 15.03
C ASP A 606 35.69 -65.08 15.90
N ILE A 607 36.09 -63.81 15.94
CA ILE A 607 37.19 -63.33 16.78
C ILE A 607 36.87 -63.57 18.26
N ASN A 608 35.66 -63.22 18.70
CA ASN A 608 35.22 -63.45 20.07
C ASN A 608 35.22 -64.95 20.44
N ASN A 609 34.82 -65.82 19.52
CA ASN A 609 34.90 -67.28 19.72
C ASN A 609 36.34 -67.78 19.85
N GLN A 610 37.32 -67.16 19.18
CA GLN A 610 38.74 -67.49 19.34
C GLN A 610 39.34 -66.95 20.65
N LEU A 611 38.80 -65.85 21.16
CA LEU A 611 39.18 -65.21 22.41
C LEU A 611 38.46 -65.78 23.65
N ASP A 612 37.45 -66.62 23.48
CA ASP A 612 36.71 -67.24 24.58
C ASP A 612 37.56 -68.29 25.32
N GLU A 613 37.66 -68.11 26.64
CA GLU A 613 38.37 -68.99 27.56
C GLU A 613 37.64 -70.32 27.79
N LYS A 614 36.38 -70.45 27.36
CA LYS A 614 35.56 -71.66 27.52
C LYS A 614 35.42 -72.49 26.25
N ASN A 615 35.80 -71.96 25.09
CA ASN A 615 35.70 -72.65 23.81
C ASN A 615 36.92 -73.56 23.59
N PRO A 616 36.79 -74.90 23.59
CA PRO A 616 37.93 -75.83 23.45
C PRO A 616 38.75 -75.65 22.17
N GLU A 617 38.12 -75.14 21.11
CA GLU A 617 38.79 -74.86 19.84
C GLU A 617 39.45 -73.48 19.77
N GLY A 618 39.08 -72.57 20.68
CA GLY A 618 39.56 -71.20 20.78
C GLY A 618 41.03 -71.09 21.14
N LEU A 619 41.71 -70.08 20.60
CA LEU A 619 43.12 -69.83 20.86
C LEU A 619 43.36 -69.47 22.33
N LYS A 620 42.42 -68.75 22.96
CA LYS A 620 42.54 -68.37 24.37
C LYS A 620 42.40 -69.57 25.30
N TYR A 621 41.45 -70.48 25.06
CA TYR A 621 41.36 -71.75 25.79
C TYR A 621 42.64 -72.57 25.66
N LYS A 622 43.17 -72.74 24.43
CA LYS A 622 44.42 -73.48 24.19
C LYS A 622 45.59 -72.85 24.94
N TYR A 623 45.67 -71.52 24.99
CA TYR A 623 46.66 -70.81 25.78
C TYR A 623 46.55 -71.10 27.29
N VAL A 624 45.35 -70.98 27.87
CA VAL A 624 45.11 -71.23 29.31
C VAL A 624 45.39 -72.69 29.67
N HIS A 625 44.96 -73.63 28.84
CA HIS A 625 45.19 -75.06 29.04
C HIS A 625 46.69 -75.42 28.96
N THR A 626 47.43 -74.88 27.98
CA THR A 626 48.89 -75.07 27.90
C THR A 626 49.63 -74.42 29.07
N LEU A 627 49.15 -73.27 29.59
CA LEU A 627 49.68 -72.68 30.82
C LEU A 627 49.47 -73.56 32.05
N GLN A 628 48.30 -74.18 32.19
CA GLN A 628 48.03 -75.14 33.27
C GLN A 628 48.94 -76.37 33.17
N GLN A 629 49.12 -76.91 31.96
CA GLN A 629 50.08 -78.00 31.71
C GLN A 629 51.51 -77.59 32.05
N LEU A 630 51.91 -76.36 31.73
CA LEU A 630 53.21 -75.80 32.14
C LEU A 630 53.35 -75.73 33.66
N GLU A 631 52.31 -75.33 34.40
CA GLU A 631 52.35 -75.32 35.87
C GLU A 631 52.42 -76.73 36.48
N GLU A 632 51.74 -77.71 35.88
CA GLU A 632 51.83 -79.11 36.32
C GLU A 632 53.20 -79.74 36.07
N ILE A 633 53.84 -79.43 34.92
CA ILE A 633 55.20 -79.89 34.62
C ILE A 633 56.20 -79.19 35.57
N LYS A 634 55.97 -77.91 35.89
CA LYS A 634 56.82 -77.13 36.82
C LYS A 634 56.76 -77.63 38.27
N LYS A 635 55.64 -78.19 38.74
CA LYS A 635 55.52 -78.78 40.08
C LYS A 635 56.42 -80.02 40.32
N LYS A 636 57.00 -80.60 39.26
CA LYS A 636 57.87 -81.78 39.33
C LYS A 636 59.38 -81.46 39.43
N LEU A 637 59.75 -80.17 39.47
CA LEU A 637 61.15 -79.70 39.52
C LEU A 637 61.66 -79.56 40.96
N SER A 638 62.98 -79.68 41.16
CA SER A 638 63.63 -79.55 42.48
C SER A 638 63.69 -78.10 42.98
N ALA A 639 63.90 -77.88 44.28
CA ALA A 639 63.86 -76.55 44.91
C ALA A 639 64.78 -75.47 44.26
N PRO A 640 66.02 -75.79 43.82
CA PRO A 640 66.86 -74.83 43.09
C PRO A 640 66.35 -74.49 41.68
N GLU A 641 65.68 -75.44 41.03
CA GLU A 641 65.12 -75.26 39.68
C GLU A 641 63.81 -74.46 39.70
N LEU A 642 63.02 -74.59 40.78
CA LEU A 642 61.86 -73.74 41.06
C LEU A 642 62.28 -72.28 41.26
N GLU A 643 63.41 -72.01 41.91
CA GLU A 643 63.92 -70.66 42.14
C GLU A 643 64.40 -69.99 40.84
N TYR A 644 65.08 -70.73 39.97
CA TYR A 644 65.48 -70.27 38.64
C TYR A 644 64.29 -70.11 37.68
N GLN A 645 63.30 -71.01 37.72
CA GLN A 645 62.05 -70.88 36.96
C GLN A 645 61.17 -69.73 37.46
N LYS A 646 61.16 -69.47 38.77
CA LYS A 646 60.51 -68.30 39.36
C LYS A 646 61.17 -67.01 38.89
N TYR A 647 62.51 -66.96 38.87
CA TYR A 647 63.24 -65.86 38.23
C TYR A 647 62.89 -65.68 36.75
N LEU A 648 62.81 -66.75 35.96
CA LEU A 648 62.42 -66.66 34.55
C LEU A 648 60.97 -66.18 34.36
N LYS A 649 60.04 -66.61 35.23
CA LYS A 649 58.65 -66.14 35.24
C LYS A 649 58.58 -64.66 35.65
N ASP A 650 59.23 -64.28 36.74
CA ASP A 650 59.29 -62.90 37.23
C ASP A 650 59.95 -61.97 36.18
N LYS A 651 60.97 -62.46 35.48
CA LYS A 651 61.62 -61.75 34.37
C LYS A 651 60.70 -61.61 33.17
N GLN A 652 59.95 -62.65 32.82
CA GLN A 652 58.99 -62.62 31.70
C GLN A 652 57.78 -61.72 32.01
N ASP A 653 57.27 -61.76 33.24
CA ASP A 653 56.20 -60.88 33.71
C ASP A 653 56.66 -59.42 33.76
N TRP A 654 57.91 -59.18 34.18
CA TRP A 654 58.56 -57.87 34.08
C TRP A 654 58.75 -57.41 32.63
N GLU A 655 59.21 -58.28 31.72
CA GLU A 655 59.37 -57.97 30.30
C GLU A 655 58.02 -57.62 29.65
N ASN A 656 56.95 -58.35 29.97
CA ASN A 656 55.60 -58.06 29.50
C ASN A 656 55.07 -56.72 30.04
N MET A 657 55.24 -56.46 31.34
CA MET A 657 54.85 -55.18 31.96
C MET A 657 55.64 -54.01 31.36
N TYR A 658 56.96 -54.17 31.18
CA TYR A 658 57.84 -53.17 30.62
C TYR A 658 57.51 -52.89 29.15
N ASN A 659 57.32 -53.92 28.33
CA ASN A 659 56.93 -53.76 26.93
C ASN A 659 55.57 -53.07 26.79
N ARG A 660 54.59 -53.41 27.63
CA ARG A 660 53.27 -52.74 27.63
C ARG A 660 53.37 -51.27 27.98
N GLN A 661 54.23 -50.89 28.93
CA GLN A 661 54.48 -49.48 29.25
C GLN A 661 55.30 -48.76 28.16
N ASN A 662 56.14 -49.48 27.41
CA ASN A 662 56.95 -48.93 26.32
C ASN A 662 56.11 -48.73 25.03
N GLU A 663 55.17 -49.62 24.73
CA GLU A 663 54.19 -49.45 23.65
C GLU A 663 53.27 -48.25 23.91
N MET A 664 52.82 -48.05 25.15
CA MET A 664 52.05 -46.87 25.57
C MET A 664 52.81 -45.53 25.48
N ARG A 665 54.13 -45.55 25.25
CA ARG A 665 54.95 -44.34 25.04
C ARG A 665 55.07 -43.96 23.56
N ALA A 666 54.87 -44.92 22.66
CA ALA A 666 54.96 -44.71 21.21
C ALA A 666 53.67 -44.11 20.61
N VAL A 667 52.55 -44.27 21.33
CA VAL A 667 51.25 -43.59 21.12
C VAL A 667 51.27 -42.26 21.86
#